data_AF-A0A9E2P228-F1
#
_entry.id   AF-A0A9E2P228-F1
#
_cell.length_a   1.000
_cell.length_b   1.000
_cell.length_c   1.000
_cell.angle_alpha   90.00
_cell.angle_beta   90.00
_cell.angle_gamma   90.00
#
_symmetry.space_group_name_H-M   'P 1'
#
loop_
_entity.id
_entity.type
_entity.pdbx_description
1 polymer ?
#
loop_
_entity_poly.entity_id
_entity_poly.type
_entity_poly.pdbx_seq_one_letter_code
_entity_poly.pdbx_strand_id
1 'polypeptide(L)'
;MAEQFGKTWWGREWLRSLSHIDYENRLPRGAVYARKGNVEEINLKERVITAKVSGSRPVPYKVKIAIPSFLPDQVNRFVDELVKCPGIISRLLNRELAPEIISVARMSGLKIFPERWSDLQMHCNCPDWAVPCKHLAAVVYMFSREIDNNPFIVFQMHGIDLLEELKKRGIFLEEKLHEGTVSLIQDVVRYKSNKEICYDVPEFYRIDFSKLEDCSEALFKLLPANPPFSERGDFKERYVAELRRAQKGAQRFFSGKLNAGQMFPEIYVSFGTGNTITTEHEFRLRFNGSFEWSLSQVSRGMSHMKLAYITSDALPFALLQIHPDFLPDYHPTVIALHQGLMCALHLLSKGMVAPQILLLENDQYVVRWLPAYMDQRVREIMDMLEKIIPDTLIEWVPSGKKLPKYIFDKGEWIVSYFLEKLMRRFTLDSNCTSLERLFFKGAHEPFHEAGEKEIPGGIKSWIASYTLTQSDYRPMLYVEEGKTDGFDLTLGVEDRRQADLRVIALADVLSLSDFEADRFRILRSFTLLTSLIQEVNSYISEGAQTPIHYTDVTFLPFLLQVIPAIRMLDIKVFMPKSLKDLIRPKASFTLKRKSGSEKGFFSLADLFAFDWEVALGDEFVSLDEFIALQQKACGLIRFKQKYIYTDADTLNRLQEAFSKMDTLSPAQMLQTALTEEYNSVPVRLSDEVRELIRELTLQEKIELPKGLQAQLRPYQERGFSWMYRNMRIGFGSILADDMGLGKTLQSITLILKLKEEGRLEQEKVLIVVPTGLLTNWQAEISRFAPSLSVFVYHGASRELKHFDADILLTTYGILRSDQIKLKRRKWLVMLIDEAQNIKNQDTAQSKAVRGIPAATHIALSGTPVENHLTEFWCIMDYANRGYLDTLKVFKEHYANPIQLFNDLDCAERFRKVTAPFMMRRMKTDKSIISDLPDKIEFDDYASLKPEQAALYDSTLEAAMAEIEEITETDHESLFKRQGLILQMILALKQICNHPAQFLKNGDCRPELSGKVEMLLDRVESIVANGEKVLIFTQFTEMGKMLVGFIADRTGRKPLFYHGACSIAERQEMVDRFQTVRQDAVFVLSLKAAGTGLNLTAASHVIHYDLWWNPAVEAQATDRAYRIGQKKNVLVHRFITKDTFEERINDMIQKKKALADLTVSSGESWIGKLSNKELRDIFG
;
A
#
# COMPACT_ATOMS: atom_id res chain seq x y z
N MET A 1 23.56 36.59 -28.83
CA MET A 1 23.04 37.95 -28.52
C MET A 1 21.52 38.09 -28.65
N ALA A 2 20.74 36.98 -28.66
CA ALA A 2 19.27 36.99 -28.78
C ALA A 2 18.55 36.00 -27.84
N GLU A 3 19.24 35.37 -26.88
CA GLU A 3 18.72 34.15 -26.21
C GLU A 3 17.59 34.37 -25.17
N GLN A 4 17.24 35.62 -24.81
CA GLN A 4 16.23 35.88 -23.77
C GLN A 4 14.88 36.41 -24.26
N PHE A 5 14.78 36.90 -25.51
CA PHE A 5 13.55 37.53 -26.05
C PHE A 5 13.28 37.03 -27.47
N GLY A 6 12.01 36.81 -27.82
CA GLY A 6 11.65 36.19 -29.10
C GLY A 6 12.01 34.70 -29.12
N LYS A 7 11.44 33.93 -28.19
CA LYS A 7 11.65 32.47 -28.08
C LYS A 7 10.78 31.70 -29.07
N THR A 8 9.59 32.22 -29.36
CA THR A 8 8.66 31.64 -30.32
C THR A 8 8.83 32.26 -31.71
N TRP A 9 8.15 31.70 -32.71
CA TRP A 9 8.09 32.33 -34.04
C TRP A 9 7.47 33.75 -33.96
N TRP A 10 6.41 33.92 -33.16
CA TRP A 10 5.66 35.19 -33.05
C TRP A 10 6.45 36.30 -32.36
N GLY A 11 7.11 36.00 -31.24
CA GLY A 11 7.98 36.98 -30.58
C GLY A 11 9.17 37.37 -31.46
N ARG A 12 9.74 36.40 -32.22
CA ARG A 12 10.78 36.71 -33.22
C ARG A 12 10.25 37.59 -34.33
N GLU A 13 9.06 37.32 -34.86
CA GLU A 13 8.50 38.13 -35.96
C GLU A 13 8.13 39.54 -35.48
N TRP A 14 7.62 39.69 -34.26
CA TRP A 14 7.44 40.98 -33.62
C TRP A 14 8.73 41.80 -33.56
N LEU A 15 9.80 41.23 -33.02
CA LEU A 15 11.12 41.89 -32.95
C LEU A 15 11.70 42.13 -34.35
N ARG A 16 11.55 41.16 -35.24
CA ARG A 16 12.05 41.21 -36.62
C ARG A 16 11.39 42.36 -37.38
N SER A 17 10.06 42.45 -37.38
CA SER A 17 9.30 43.50 -38.06
C SER A 17 9.75 44.90 -37.65
N LEU A 18 9.98 45.11 -36.35
CA LEU A 18 10.47 46.38 -35.79
C LEU A 18 11.96 46.63 -36.05
N SER A 19 12.78 45.58 -36.15
CA SER A 19 14.20 45.71 -36.47
C SER A 19 14.46 46.06 -37.95
N HIS A 20 13.65 45.53 -38.88
CA HIS A 20 13.80 45.80 -40.33
C HIS A 20 13.47 47.24 -40.71
N ILE A 21 12.69 47.93 -39.88
CA ILE A 21 12.31 49.33 -40.06
C ILE A 21 13.15 50.28 -39.20
N ASP A 22 14.06 49.75 -38.35
CA ASP A 22 15.00 50.50 -37.51
C ASP A 22 16.28 50.89 -38.28
N TYR A 23 16.16 51.88 -39.18
CA TYR A 23 17.27 52.35 -39.99
C TYR A 23 18.44 52.97 -39.20
N GLU A 24 18.25 53.26 -37.91
CA GLU A 24 19.25 53.90 -37.04
C GLU A 24 19.83 52.96 -35.97
N ASN A 25 19.46 51.67 -36.01
CA ASN A 25 19.92 50.62 -35.08
C ASN A 25 19.77 51.03 -33.60
N ARG A 26 18.63 51.63 -33.25
CA ARG A 26 18.30 52.11 -31.90
C ARG A 26 17.63 51.05 -31.04
N LEU A 27 16.93 50.10 -31.63
CA LEU A 27 16.20 49.04 -30.94
C LEU A 27 17.14 48.21 -30.03
N PRO A 28 18.34 47.75 -30.46
CA PRO A 28 19.23 46.96 -29.59
C PRO A 28 19.68 47.67 -28.31
N ARG A 29 19.63 49.02 -28.27
CA ARG A 29 20.01 49.81 -27.09
C ARG A 29 19.06 49.59 -25.90
N GLY A 30 17.80 49.24 -26.17
CA GLY A 30 16.79 48.93 -25.15
C GLY A 30 16.93 47.53 -24.52
N ALA A 31 17.60 46.59 -25.20
CA ALA A 31 17.75 45.21 -24.74
C ALA A 31 18.51 45.08 -23.41
N VAL A 32 19.43 46.01 -23.12
CA VAL A 32 20.14 46.05 -21.83
C VAL A 32 19.23 46.52 -20.70
N TYR A 33 18.34 47.49 -20.97
CA TYR A 33 17.37 47.99 -19.98
C TYR A 33 16.34 46.92 -19.64
N ALA A 34 15.83 46.20 -20.65
CA ALA A 34 14.94 45.06 -20.44
C ALA A 34 15.60 43.97 -19.58
N ARG A 35 16.85 43.58 -19.88
CA ARG A 35 17.59 42.56 -19.10
C ARG A 35 17.90 42.94 -17.66
N LYS A 36 18.06 44.24 -17.38
CA LYS A 36 18.34 44.73 -16.03
C LYS A 36 17.08 44.85 -15.15
N GLY A 37 15.89 44.50 -15.67
CA GLY A 37 14.63 44.66 -14.94
C GLY A 37 14.18 46.12 -14.83
N ASN A 38 14.64 47.00 -15.73
CA ASN A 38 14.28 48.42 -15.66
C ASN A 38 12.85 48.70 -16.14
N VAL A 39 12.17 47.74 -16.75
CA VAL A 39 10.74 47.85 -17.06
C VAL A 39 9.98 47.31 -15.86
N GLU A 40 9.40 48.20 -15.07
CA GLU A 40 8.74 47.86 -13.80
C GLU A 40 7.31 47.35 -14.01
N GLU A 41 6.64 47.87 -15.03
CA GLU A 41 5.25 47.55 -15.32
C GLU A 41 5.01 47.59 -16.82
N ILE A 42 4.25 46.63 -17.34
CA ILE A 42 3.73 46.61 -18.71
C ILE A 42 2.28 46.13 -18.72
N ASN A 43 1.41 46.81 -19.46
CA ASN A 43 -0.01 46.44 -19.60
C ASN A 43 -0.45 46.67 -21.04
N LEU A 44 -1.15 45.69 -21.62
CA LEU A 44 -1.98 45.91 -22.79
C LEU A 44 -3.41 46.18 -22.33
N LYS A 45 -3.94 47.36 -22.62
CA LYS A 45 -5.37 47.65 -22.44
C LYS A 45 -5.94 48.12 -23.77
N GLU A 46 -6.93 47.39 -24.26
CA GLU A 46 -7.50 47.57 -25.61
C GLU A 46 -6.41 47.52 -26.68
N ARG A 47 -6.02 48.67 -27.23
CA ARG A 47 -5.03 48.80 -28.32
C ARG A 47 -3.79 49.58 -27.90
N VAL A 48 -3.57 49.71 -26.60
CA VAL A 48 -2.52 50.55 -26.04
C VAL A 48 -1.67 49.76 -25.07
N ILE A 49 -0.40 49.62 -25.42
CA ILE A 49 0.63 49.11 -24.50
C ILE A 49 1.10 50.30 -23.66
N THR A 50 0.95 50.19 -22.34
CA THR A 50 1.44 51.18 -21.38
C THR A 50 2.51 50.53 -20.50
N ALA A 51 3.56 51.29 -20.18
CA ALA A 51 4.63 50.78 -19.35
C ALA A 51 5.28 51.86 -18.48
N LYS A 52 5.87 51.43 -17.36
CA LYS A 52 6.73 52.23 -16.50
C LYS A 52 8.16 51.72 -16.62
N VAL A 53 9.10 52.61 -16.98
CA VAL A 53 10.50 52.26 -17.21
C VAL A 53 11.41 53.12 -16.36
N SER A 54 12.11 52.48 -15.44
CA SER A 54 13.16 53.07 -14.63
C SER A 54 14.33 53.57 -15.49
N GLY A 55 14.86 54.73 -15.12
CA GLY A 55 15.94 55.38 -15.87
C GLY A 55 16.69 56.38 -15.02
N SER A 56 17.14 57.49 -15.61
CA SER A 56 17.95 58.49 -14.91
C SER A 56 17.21 59.34 -13.87
N ARG A 57 15.87 59.26 -13.80
CA ARG A 57 15.04 59.99 -12.83
C ARG A 57 14.57 59.04 -11.72
N PRO A 58 14.36 59.53 -10.48
CA PRO A 58 13.79 58.74 -9.39
C PRO A 58 12.38 58.21 -9.68
N VAL A 59 11.62 58.92 -10.52
CA VAL A 59 10.29 58.50 -10.96
C VAL A 59 10.39 57.81 -12.32
N PRO A 60 9.81 56.61 -12.50
CA PRO A 60 9.83 55.89 -13.77
C PRO A 60 9.23 56.69 -14.93
N TYR A 61 9.83 56.55 -16.11
CA TYR A 61 9.29 57.11 -17.34
C TYR A 61 8.03 56.36 -17.76
N LYS A 62 7.02 57.10 -18.24
CA LYS A 62 5.77 56.56 -18.77
C LYS A 62 5.91 56.38 -20.27
N VAL A 63 5.72 55.14 -20.72
CA VAL A 63 5.75 54.73 -22.12
C VAL A 63 4.34 54.36 -22.56
N LYS A 64 3.96 54.77 -23.78
CA LYS A 64 2.69 54.43 -24.42
C LYS A 64 2.96 54.06 -25.89
N ILE A 65 2.50 52.90 -26.33
CA ILE A 65 2.53 52.45 -27.72
C ILE A 65 1.09 52.12 -28.12
N ALA A 66 0.48 52.92 -28.99
CA ALA A 66 -0.87 52.67 -29.50
C ALA A 66 -0.83 52.04 -30.89
N ILE A 67 -1.68 51.03 -31.07
CA ILE A 67 -1.72 50.12 -32.22
C ILE A 67 -3.03 50.35 -33.00
N PRO A 68 -3.00 50.37 -34.34
CA PRO A 68 -4.18 50.60 -35.17
C PRO A 68 -5.18 49.44 -35.05
N SER A 69 -6.48 49.74 -35.08
CA SER A 69 -7.52 48.71 -35.13
C SER A 69 -7.68 48.14 -36.54
N PHE A 70 -8.10 46.89 -36.62
CA PHE A 70 -8.54 46.31 -37.88
C PHE A 70 -9.97 46.73 -38.25
N LEU A 71 -10.26 46.83 -39.55
CA LEU A 71 -11.61 47.14 -40.04
C LEU A 71 -12.49 45.88 -39.95
N PRO A 72 -13.74 45.96 -39.44
CA PRO A 72 -14.62 44.80 -39.28
C PRO A 72 -14.78 43.94 -40.55
N ASP A 73 -14.85 44.55 -41.74
CA ASP A 73 -14.97 43.82 -43.01
C ASP A 73 -13.71 43.04 -43.39
N GLN A 74 -12.53 43.50 -42.98
CA GLN A 74 -11.27 42.77 -43.17
C GLN A 74 -11.21 41.59 -42.20
N VAL A 75 -11.65 41.80 -40.96
CA VAL A 75 -11.76 40.74 -39.94
C VAL A 75 -12.71 39.65 -40.42
N ASN A 76 -13.89 40.03 -40.91
CA ASN A 76 -14.87 39.05 -41.37
C ASN A 76 -14.34 38.20 -42.52
N ARG A 77 -13.77 38.83 -43.56
CA ARG A 77 -13.16 38.10 -44.68
C ARG A 77 -12.03 37.18 -44.23
N PHE A 78 -11.18 37.64 -43.32
CA PHE A 78 -10.09 36.84 -42.78
C PHE A 78 -10.59 35.59 -42.06
N VAL A 79 -11.56 35.74 -41.16
CA VAL A 79 -12.08 34.61 -40.40
C VAL A 79 -12.84 33.66 -41.31
N ASP A 80 -13.57 34.15 -42.32
CA ASP A 80 -14.26 33.31 -43.30
C ASP A 80 -13.29 32.49 -44.17
N GLU A 81 -12.14 33.05 -44.55
CA GLU A 81 -11.07 32.29 -45.22
C GLU A 81 -10.37 31.32 -44.27
N LEU A 82 -10.21 31.69 -42.99
CA LEU A 82 -9.60 30.83 -41.97
C LEU A 82 -10.40 29.53 -41.76
N VAL A 83 -11.73 29.63 -41.74
CA VAL A 83 -12.66 28.49 -41.55
C VAL A 83 -12.50 27.44 -42.66
N LYS A 84 -12.06 27.85 -43.86
CA LYS A 84 -11.81 26.94 -45.01
C LYS A 84 -10.49 26.16 -44.89
N CYS A 85 -9.66 26.48 -43.90
CA CYS A 85 -8.36 25.86 -43.69
C CYS A 85 -8.39 24.92 -42.46
N PRO A 86 -8.90 23.68 -42.57
CA PRO A 86 -9.07 22.77 -41.44
C PRO A 86 -7.77 22.48 -40.68
N GLY A 87 -6.61 22.44 -41.36
CA GLY A 87 -5.30 22.28 -40.70
C GLY A 87 -4.93 23.46 -39.78
N ILE A 88 -5.21 24.70 -40.19
CA ILE A 88 -4.97 25.89 -39.37
C ILE A 88 -5.96 25.92 -38.19
N ILE A 89 -7.24 25.61 -38.44
CA ILE A 89 -8.24 25.52 -37.37
C ILE A 89 -7.88 24.44 -36.35
N SER A 90 -7.42 23.26 -36.80
CA SER A 90 -6.98 22.18 -35.90
C SER A 90 -5.87 22.64 -34.95
N ARG A 91 -4.89 23.42 -35.45
CA ARG A 91 -3.85 24.03 -34.62
C ARG A 91 -4.38 25.13 -33.71
N LEU A 92 -5.31 25.96 -34.18
CA LEU A 92 -5.94 26.98 -33.33
C LEU A 92 -6.76 26.37 -32.18
N LEU A 93 -7.40 25.22 -32.42
CA LEU A 93 -8.07 24.42 -31.39
C LEU A 93 -7.07 23.86 -30.36
N ASN A 94 -5.79 23.66 -30.74
CA ASN A 94 -4.67 23.38 -29.83
C ASN A 94 -4.15 24.62 -29.08
N ARG A 95 -4.74 25.80 -29.29
CA ARG A 95 -4.16 27.10 -28.89
C ARG A 95 -2.75 27.31 -29.47
N GLU A 96 -2.47 26.67 -30.59
CA GLU A 96 -1.26 26.87 -31.37
C GLU A 96 -1.56 27.84 -32.50
N LEU A 97 -0.98 29.05 -32.40
CA LEU A 97 -1.11 30.03 -33.47
C LEU A 97 -0.09 29.72 -34.57
N ALA A 98 -0.56 29.08 -35.64
CA ALA A 98 0.29 28.64 -36.75
C ALA A 98 0.81 29.83 -37.58
N PRO A 99 2.12 29.96 -37.90
CA PRO A 99 2.64 31.08 -38.70
C PRO A 99 1.97 31.24 -40.08
N GLU A 100 1.46 30.14 -40.64
CA GLU A 100 0.74 30.07 -41.91
C GLU A 100 -0.47 31.01 -41.92
N ILE A 101 -1.05 31.32 -40.75
CA ILE A 101 -2.18 32.24 -40.60
C ILE A 101 -1.90 33.64 -41.17
N ILE A 102 -0.64 34.05 -41.23
CA ILE A 102 -0.25 35.37 -41.74
C ILE A 102 -0.48 35.47 -43.24
N SER A 103 -0.32 34.36 -43.97
CA SER A 103 -0.62 34.35 -45.40
C SER A 103 -2.11 34.66 -45.64
N VAL A 104 -2.98 34.01 -44.87
CA VAL A 104 -4.44 34.23 -44.89
C VAL A 104 -4.79 35.66 -44.45
N ALA A 105 -4.14 36.16 -43.40
CA ALA A 105 -4.33 37.53 -42.90
C ALA A 105 -3.93 38.58 -43.95
N ARG A 106 -2.78 38.40 -44.61
CA ARG A 106 -2.30 39.29 -45.67
C ARG A 106 -3.21 39.27 -46.90
N MET A 107 -3.67 38.10 -47.35
CA MET A 107 -4.65 37.98 -48.44
C MET A 107 -5.96 38.70 -48.13
N SER A 108 -6.33 38.76 -46.85
CA SER A 108 -7.53 39.43 -46.35
C SER A 108 -7.31 40.92 -46.04
N GLY A 109 -6.09 41.44 -46.23
CA GLY A 109 -5.72 42.84 -46.01
C GLY A 109 -5.43 43.22 -44.56
N LEU A 110 -5.23 42.26 -43.66
CA LEU A 110 -4.86 42.49 -42.26
C LEU A 110 -3.34 42.59 -42.11
N LYS A 111 -2.89 43.69 -41.49
CA LYS A 111 -1.48 43.93 -41.15
C LYS A 111 -1.24 43.67 -39.66
N ILE A 112 -0.89 42.42 -39.32
CA ILE A 112 -0.64 41.98 -37.94
C ILE A 112 0.62 42.61 -37.34
N PHE A 113 1.65 42.82 -38.17
CA PHE A 113 2.91 43.42 -37.73
C PHE A 113 3.14 44.74 -38.47
N PRO A 114 3.82 45.71 -37.83
CA PRO A 114 4.13 47.00 -38.43
C PRO A 114 5.10 46.84 -39.61
N GLU A 115 4.89 47.62 -40.67
CA GLU A 115 5.78 47.71 -41.83
C GLU A 115 6.57 49.03 -41.85
N ARG A 116 6.16 50.01 -41.03
CA ARG A 116 6.80 51.32 -40.85
C ARG A 116 6.63 51.81 -39.41
N TRP A 117 7.55 52.63 -38.90
CA TRP A 117 7.43 53.21 -37.54
C TRP A 117 6.16 54.04 -37.36
N SER A 118 5.68 54.67 -38.43
CA SER A 118 4.42 55.43 -38.45
C SER A 118 3.18 54.60 -38.17
N ASP A 119 3.26 53.26 -38.30
CA ASP A 119 2.15 52.36 -38.03
C ASP A 119 1.87 52.26 -36.51
N LEU A 120 2.82 52.68 -35.67
CA LEU A 120 2.71 52.67 -34.21
C LEU A 120 2.80 54.08 -33.66
N GLN A 121 1.83 54.47 -32.83
CA GLN A 121 1.86 55.75 -32.14
C GLN A 121 2.60 55.59 -30.82
N MET A 122 3.90 55.93 -30.84
CA MET A 122 4.80 55.77 -29.70
C MET A 122 5.05 57.08 -28.97
N HIS A 123 4.89 57.08 -27.66
CA HIS A 123 5.17 58.22 -26.79
C HIS A 123 5.93 57.77 -25.55
N CYS A 124 6.96 58.54 -25.17
CA CYS A 124 7.68 58.38 -23.91
C CYS A 124 7.94 59.77 -23.32
N ASN A 125 7.70 59.96 -22.04
CA ASN A 125 7.93 61.24 -21.35
C ASN A 125 9.42 61.50 -21.00
N CYS A 126 10.36 60.83 -21.68
CA CYS A 126 11.79 61.01 -21.46
C CYS A 126 12.34 62.17 -22.30
N PRO A 127 13.48 62.78 -21.91
CA PRO A 127 14.05 63.90 -22.67
C PRO A 127 14.67 63.50 -24.03
N ASP A 128 14.74 62.20 -24.33
CA ASP A 128 15.18 61.67 -25.62
C ASP A 128 14.04 61.81 -26.65
N TRP A 129 14.22 62.70 -27.63
CA TRP A 129 13.24 63.01 -28.67
C TRP A 129 13.17 61.93 -29.76
N ALA A 130 14.08 60.97 -29.76
CA ALA A 130 14.09 59.91 -30.75
C ALA A 130 13.02 58.85 -30.50
N VAL A 131 12.48 58.31 -31.59
CA VAL A 131 11.51 57.21 -31.57
C VAL A 131 12.06 56.06 -32.42
N PRO A 132 12.35 54.88 -31.83
CA PRO A 132 12.22 54.55 -30.41
C PRO A 132 13.40 55.08 -29.56
N CYS A 133 13.09 55.67 -28.40
CA CYS A 133 14.10 55.90 -27.36
C CYS A 133 14.47 54.57 -26.67
N LYS A 134 15.53 54.55 -25.84
CA LYS A 134 15.94 53.33 -25.12
C LYS A 134 14.85 52.72 -24.22
N HIS A 135 13.92 53.53 -23.69
CA HIS A 135 12.81 53.06 -22.85
C HIS A 135 11.71 52.40 -23.70
N LEU A 136 11.35 53.02 -24.83
CA LEU A 136 10.44 52.42 -25.82
C LEU A 136 10.99 51.09 -26.35
N ALA A 137 12.27 51.07 -26.70
CA ALA A 137 12.94 49.85 -27.15
C ALA A 137 12.94 48.76 -26.07
N ALA A 138 13.12 49.10 -24.79
CA ALA A 138 13.02 48.14 -23.69
C ALA A 138 11.62 47.53 -23.57
N VAL A 139 10.56 48.34 -23.73
CA VAL A 139 9.17 47.87 -23.74
C VAL A 139 8.89 46.94 -24.91
N VAL A 140 9.44 47.21 -26.10
CA VAL A 140 9.32 46.31 -27.28
C VAL A 140 9.90 44.92 -27.00
N TYR A 141 11.08 44.83 -26.38
CA TYR A 141 11.67 43.55 -25.98
C TYR A 141 10.84 42.84 -24.91
N MET A 142 10.38 43.56 -23.87
CA MET A 142 9.55 42.95 -22.83
C MET A 142 8.20 42.47 -23.36
N PHE A 143 7.59 43.23 -24.28
CA PHE A 143 6.32 42.83 -24.89
C PHE A 143 6.47 41.60 -25.79
N SER A 144 7.66 41.38 -26.39
CA SER A 144 7.93 40.14 -27.11
C SER A 144 7.84 38.89 -26.22
N ARG A 145 8.15 39.03 -24.91
CA ARG A 145 8.02 37.95 -23.92
C ARG A 145 6.55 37.64 -23.61
N GLU A 146 5.69 38.65 -23.54
CA GLU A 146 4.24 38.45 -23.42
C GLU A 146 3.68 37.74 -24.66
N ILE A 147 4.10 38.15 -25.86
CA ILE A 147 3.73 37.47 -27.13
C ILE A 147 4.25 36.02 -27.18
N ASP A 148 5.47 35.77 -26.68
CA ASP A 148 6.02 34.41 -26.63
C ASP A 148 5.18 33.48 -25.75
N ASN A 149 4.71 33.98 -24.60
CA ASN A 149 3.86 33.21 -23.68
C ASN A 149 2.42 33.08 -24.19
N ASN A 150 1.91 34.09 -24.90
CA ASN A 150 0.58 34.09 -25.50
C ASN A 150 0.59 34.75 -26.89
N PRO A 151 0.78 33.96 -27.97
CA PRO A 151 0.83 34.48 -29.33
C PRO A 151 -0.44 35.18 -29.80
N PHE A 152 -1.61 34.87 -29.23
CA PHE A 152 -2.89 35.50 -29.62
C PHE A 152 -2.95 37.00 -29.31
N ILE A 153 -2.06 37.49 -28.44
CA ILE A 153 -1.91 38.92 -28.15
C ILE A 153 -1.69 39.74 -29.43
N VAL A 154 -1.07 39.16 -30.46
CA VAL A 154 -0.85 39.85 -31.75
C VAL A 154 -2.14 40.21 -32.49
N PHE A 155 -3.27 39.57 -32.18
CA PHE A 155 -4.58 39.97 -32.68
C PHE A 155 -5.30 40.88 -31.68
N GLN A 156 -5.20 40.58 -30.38
CA GLN A 156 -5.81 41.37 -29.31
C GLN A 156 -5.31 42.81 -29.28
N MET A 157 -4.04 43.04 -29.60
CA MET A 157 -3.44 44.37 -29.65
C MET A 157 -4.04 45.27 -30.76
N HIS A 158 -4.69 44.67 -31.76
CA HIS A 158 -5.48 45.37 -32.78
C HIS A 158 -6.98 45.43 -32.45
N GLY A 159 -7.38 44.96 -31.26
CA GLY A 159 -8.77 44.94 -30.79
C GLY A 159 -9.57 43.74 -31.28
N ILE A 160 -8.94 42.65 -31.71
CA ILE A 160 -9.62 41.41 -32.11
C ILE A 160 -9.31 40.30 -31.10
N ASP A 161 -10.34 39.70 -30.54
CA ASP A 161 -10.23 38.36 -29.96
C ASP A 161 -10.51 37.32 -31.04
N LEU A 162 -9.45 36.71 -31.57
CA LEU A 162 -9.54 35.76 -32.67
C LEU A 162 -10.42 34.54 -32.31
N LEU A 163 -10.39 34.11 -31.04
CA LEU A 163 -11.16 32.95 -30.60
C LEU A 163 -12.65 33.29 -30.51
N GLU A 164 -13.01 34.49 -30.02
CA GLU A 164 -14.40 34.97 -30.04
C GLU A 164 -14.94 35.17 -31.46
N GLU A 165 -14.14 35.68 -32.40
CA GLU A 165 -14.56 35.80 -33.80
C GLU A 165 -14.82 34.45 -34.48
N LEU A 166 -14.09 33.41 -34.08
CA LEU A 166 -14.33 32.03 -34.52
C LEU A 166 -15.61 31.45 -33.90
N LYS A 167 -15.88 31.72 -32.61
CA LYS A 167 -17.13 31.31 -31.95
C LYS A 167 -18.36 31.85 -32.65
N LYS A 168 -18.34 33.11 -33.12
CA LYS A 168 -19.44 33.71 -33.90
C LYS A 168 -19.80 32.92 -35.17
N ARG A 169 -18.89 32.09 -35.68
CA ARG A 169 -19.08 31.25 -36.87
C ARG A 169 -19.35 29.77 -36.53
N GLY A 170 -19.75 29.50 -35.29
CA GLY A 170 -20.09 28.15 -34.83
C GLY A 170 -18.88 27.28 -34.49
N ILE A 171 -17.66 27.85 -34.43
CA ILE A 171 -16.48 27.14 -33.94
C ILE A 171 -16.44 27.30 -32.42
N PHE A 172 -17.20 26.45 -31.72
CA PHE A 172 -17.29 26.46 -30.27
C PHE A 172 -16.10 25.73 -29.63
N LEU A 173 -15.20 26.48 -29.01
CA LEU A 173 -14.42 26.00 -27.85
C LEU A 173 -15.43 25.90 -26.69
N GLU A 174 -15.44 24.80 -25.92
CA GLU A 174 -16.49 24.55 -24.93
C GLU A 174 -16.69 25.71 -23.92
N GLU A 175 -17.94 25.94 -23.53
CA GLU A 175 -18.37 27.06 -22.67
C GLU A 175 -18.02 26.89 -21.18
N LYS A 176 -17.32 25.83 -20.78
CA LYS A 176 -16.96 25.61 -19.37
C LYS A 176 -15.49 25.91 -19.13
N LEU A 177 -15.28 27.09 -18.55
CA LEU A 177 -14.01 27.73 -18.14
C LEU A 177 -13.40 28.59 -19.24
N HIS A 178 -13.15 29.84 -18.91
CA HIS A 178 -12.28 30.72 -19.68
C HIS A 178 -10.90 30.04 -19.83
N GLU A 179 -10.68 29.31 -20.92
CA GLU A 179 -9.62 28.29 -21.04
C GLU A 179 -8.19 28.86 -21.15
N GLY A 180 -8.03 30.19 -21.29
CA GLY A 180 -6.71 30.85 -21.23
C GLY A 180 -6.33 31.36 -19.85
N THR A 181 -7.34 31.62 -19.02
CA THR A 181 -7.16 32.02 -17.64
C THR A 181 -7.06 30.79 -16.76
N VAL A 182 -6.15 30.81 -15.80
CA VAL A 182 -6.04 29.77 -14.79
C VAL A 182 -7.33 29.69 -13.99
N SER A 183 -7.80 28.48 -13.69
CA SER A 183 -9.06 28.28 -12.96
C SER A 183 -8.92 28.79 -11.52
N LEU A 184 -9.94 29.50 -11.03
CA LEU A 184 -10.01 29.89 -9.63
C LEU A 184 -10.25 28.66 -8.75
N ILE A 185 -9.63 28.61 -7.57
CA ILE A 185 -9.79 27.50 -6.62
C ILE A 185 -11.27 27.22 -6.30
N GLN A 186 -12.09 28.27 -6.13
CA GLN A 186 -13.51 28.16 -5.83
C GLN A 186 -14.35 27.49 -6.94
N ASP A 187 -13.86 27.52 -8.19
CA ASP A 187 -14.53 26.89 -9.33
C ASP A 187 -14.16 25.40 -9.46
N VAL A 188 -13.03 25.01 -8.86
CA VAL A 188 -12.53 23.63 -8.84
C VAL A 188 -13.08 22.86 -7.65
N VAL A 189 -13.24 23.51 -6.49
CA VAL A 189 -13.78 22.86 -5.28
C VAL A 189 -15.29 22.64 -5.40
N ARG A 190 -15.69 21.37 -5.55
CA ARG A 190 -17.09 20.96 -5.49
C ARG A 190 -17.46 20.61 -4.05
N TYR A 191 -18.56 21.13 -3.54
CA TYR A 191 -19.00 20.92 -2.16
C TYR A 191 -20.43 20.42 -2.06
N LYS A 192 -20.66 19.59 -1.03
CA LYS A 192 -21.94 18.97 -0.71
C LYS A 192 -22.87 19.94 0.00
N SER A 193 -24.16 19.83 -0.29
CA SER A 193 -25.23 20.37 0.55
C SER A 193 -25.45 19.49 1.78
N ASN A 194 -26.10 20.01 2.82
CA ASN A 194 -26.36 19.25 4.05
C ASN A 194 -27.14 17.94 3.84
N LYS A 195 -27.92 17.81 2.75
CA LYS A 195 -28.69 16.60 2.42
C LYS A 195 -27.85 15.51 1.74
N GLU A 196 -26.68 15.86 1.21
CA GLU A 196 -25.81 14.96 0.43
C GLU A 196 -24.68 14.35 1.27
N ILE A 197 -24.60 14.73 2.56
CA ILE A 197 -23.59 14.23 3.50
C ILE A 197 -24.04 12.88 4.02
N CYS A 198 -23.24 11.85 3.75
CA CYS A 198 -23.41 10.53 4.31
C CYS A 198 -22.63 10.44 5.63
N TYR A 199 -23.31 10.08 6.72
CA TYR A 199 -22.69 9.86 8.03
C TYR A 199 -22.44 8.39 8.34
N ASP A 200 -22.78 7.49 7.42
CA ASP A 200 -22.53 6.07 7.57
C ASP A 200 -21.03 5.77 7.55
N VAL A 201 -20.63 4.76 8.30
CA VAL A 201 -19.24 4.30 8.35
C VAL A 201 -18.94 3.53 7.06
N PRO A 202 -17.96 3.98 6.25
CA PRO A 202 -17.58 3.25 5.04
C PRO A 202 -17.06 1.85 5.35
N GLU A 203 -17.37 0.88 4.49
CA GLU A 203 -16.79 -0.46 4.59
C GLU A 203 -15.28 -0.41 4.29
N PHE A 204 -14.49 -1.08 5.13
CA PHE A 204 -13.04 -1.13 4.94
C PHE A 204 -12.65 -2.26 4.00
N TYR A 205 -11.82 -1.92 3.02
CA TYR A 205 -10.99 -2.87 2.28
C TYR A 205 -9.65 -2.24 1.93
N ARG A 206 -8.62 -3.08 1.75
CA ARG A 206 -7.31 -2.63 1.26
C ARG A 206 -7.34 -2.52 -0.26
N ILE A 207 -6.76 -1.44 -0.77
CA ILE A 207 -6.62 -1.22 -2.21
C ILE A 207 -5.44 -2.04 -2.73
N ASP A 208 -5.65 -2.78 -3.82
CA ASP A 208 -4.60 -3.49 -4.56
C ASP A 208 -3.89 -2.53 -5.52
N PHE A 209 -2.62 -2.26 -5.24
CA PHE A 209 -1.77 -1.38 -6.05
C PHE A 209 -0.85 -2.15 -7.01
N SER A 210 -0.89 -3.48 -7.01
CA SER A 210 0.00 -4.34 -7.82
C SER A 210 -0.18 -4.15 -9.33
N LYS A 211 -1.40 -3.76 -9.75
CA LYS A 211 -1.77 -3.54 -11.15
C LYS A 211 -1.24 -2.23 -11.74
N LEU A 212 -0.67 -1.34 -10.93
CA LEU A 212 -0.08 -0.09 -11.41
C LEU A 212 1.25 -0.34 -12.14
N GLU A 213 1.29 0.06 -13.40
CA GLU A 213 2.50 0.02 -14.24
C GLU A 213 3.22 1.36 -14.23
N ASP A 214 4.54 1.32 -14.45
CA ASP A 214 5.32 2.54 -14.65
C ASP A 214 5.04 3.06 -16.06
N CYS A 215 4.50 4.27 -16.13
CA CYS A 215 4.16 4.95 -17.38
C CYS A 215 4.72 6.37 -17.42
N SER A 216 5.73 6.65 -16.60
CA SER A 216 6.38 7.96 -16.47
C SER A 216 6.90 8.52 -17.80
N GLU A 217 7.57 7.68 -18.61
CA GLU A 217 8.09 8.08 -19.92
C GLU A 217 6.99 8.51 -20.90
N ALA A 218 5.83 7.86 -20.85
CA ALA A 218 4.69 8.23 -21.69
C ALA A 218 4.16 9.62 -21.30
N LEU A 219 4.03 9.89 -20.00
CA LEU A 219 3.61 11.20 -19.49
C LEU A 219 4.61 12.30 -19.88
N PHE A 220 5.91 12.07 -19.71
CA PHE A 220 6.93 13.06 -20.07
C PHE A 220 6.92 13.42 -21.57
N LYS A 221 6.50 12.52 -22.44
CA LYS A 221 6.38 12.78 -23.88
C LYS A 221 5.21 13.69 -24.24
N LEU A 222 4.14 13.69 -23.45
CA LEU A 222 2.97 14.55 -23.67
C LEU A 222 3.25 16.05 -23.48
N LEU A 223 4.37 16.40 -22.85
CA LEU A 223 4.75 17.79 -22.62
C LEU A 223 5.63 18.32 -23.76
N PRO A 224 5.31 19.48 -24.36
CA PRO A 224 6.18 20.15 -25.33
C PRO A 224 7.56 20.49 -24.75
N ALA A 225 8.60 20.43 -25.58
CA ALA A 225 9.96 20.90 -25.22
C ALA A 225 10.07 22.43 -25.34
N ASN A 226 11.01 23.03 -24.61
CA ASN A 226 11.30 24.47 -24.62
C ASN A 226 10.07 25.36 -24.39
N PRO A 227 9.37 25.22 -23.25
CA PRO A 227 8.19 26.03 -22.98
C PRO A 227 8.54 27.53 -22.94
N PRO A 228 7.72 28.42 -23.54
CA PRO A 228 8.02 29.85 -23.66
C PRO A 228 8.24 30.57 -22.32
N PHE A 229 7.56 30.11 -21.26
CA PHE A 229 7.66 30.69 -19.92
C PHE A 229 8.98 30.37 -19.19
N SER A 230 9.77 29.42 -19.69
CA SER A 230 11.09 29.12 -19.12
C SER A 230 12.02 30.30 -19.34
N GLU A 231 12.72 30.81 -18.32
CA GLU A 231 13.67 31.91 -18.49
C GLU A 231 15.01 31.46 -19.09
N ARG A 232 15.50 30.28 -18.69
CA ARG A 232 16.80 29.72 -19.09
C ARG A 232 16.68 28.20 -19.32
N GLY A 233 17.13 27.74 -20.49
CA GLY A 233 17.12 26.31 -20.84
C GLY A 233 15.71 25.73 -21.03
N ASP A 234 15.64 24.42 -21.25
CA ASP A 234 14.38 23.69 -21.36
C ASP A 234 13.86 23.30 -19.97
N PHE A 235 12.78 23.94 -19.51
CA PHE A 235 12.16 23.60 -18.23
C PHE A 235 11.62 22.15 -18.21
N LYS A 236 11.27 21.57 -19.36
CA LYS A 236 10.86 20.17 -19.44
C LYS A 236 11.94 19.22 -18.93
N GLU A 237 13.19 19.42 -19.33
CA GLU A 237 14.31 18.58 -18.88
C GLU A 237 14.43 18.62 -17.35
N ARG A 238 14.29 19.82 -16.77
CA ARG A 238 14.34 20.00 -15.33
C ARG A 238 13.15 19.35 -14.63
N TYR A 239 11.95 19.54 -15.17
CA TYR A 239 10.73 18.93 -14.66
C TYR A 239 10.81 17.41 -14.63
N VAL A 240 11.29 16.79 -15.71
CA VAL A 240 11.50 15.33 -15.82
C VAL A 240 12.56 14.86 -14.82
N ALA A 241 13.67 15.59 -14.68
CA ALA A 241 14.72 15.23 -13.74
C ALA A 241 14.23 15.20 -12.28
N GLU A 242 13.42 16.18 -11.87
CA GLU A 242 12.85 16.26 -10.53
C GLU A 242 11.77 15.19 -10.29
N LEU A 243 10.90 14.91 -11.27
CA LEU A 243 9.94 13.81 -11.14
C LEU A 243 10.61 12.44 -11.06
N ARG A 244 11.66 12.19 -11.86
CA ARG A 244 12.45 10.95 -11.74
C ARG A 244 13.13 10.85 -10.36
N ARG A 245 13.54 11.97 -9.76
CA ARG A 245 14.08 11.97 -8.39
C ARG A 245 12.99 11.63 -7.38
N ALA A 246 11.81 12.23 -7.49
CA ALA A 246 10.67 11.96 -6.62
C ALA A 246 10.20 10.50 -6.71
N GLN A 247 10.10 9.97 -7.93
CA GLN A 247 9.80 8.58 -8.22
C GLN A 247 10.81 7.63 -7.55
N LYS A 248 12.12 7.89 -7.71
CA LYS A 248 13.18 7.11 -7.04
C LYS A 248 13.09 7.19 -5.52
N GLY A 249 12.68 8.33 -4.97
CA GLY A 249 12.42 8.51 -3.54
C GLY A 249 11.36 7.53 -3.02
N ALA A 250 10.21 7.48 -3.69
CA ALA A 250 9.12 6.55 -3.36
C ALA A 250 9.53 5.08 -3.57
N GLN A 251 10.25 4.73 -4.65
CA GLN A 251 10.75 3.37 -4.87
C GLN A 251 11.76 2.91 -3.80
N ARG A 252 12.57 3.84 -3.27
CA ARG A 252 13.49 3.55 -2.16
C ARG A 252 12.77 3.24 -0.86
N PHE A 253 11.60 3.84 -0.62
CA PHE A 253 10.74 3.52 0.51
C PHE A 253 10.25 2.07 0.44
N PHE A 254 9.64 1.65 -0.68
CA PHE A 254 9.15 0.28 -0.86
C PHE A 254 10.24 -0.79 -0.85
N SER A 255 11.47 -0.45 -1.26
CA SER A 255 12.62 -1.36 -1.17
C SER A 255 13.29 -1.39 0.21
N GLY A 256 12.77 -0.64 1.20
CA GLY A 256 13.32 -0.56 2.56
C GLY A 256 14.66 0.20 2.65
N LYS A 257 15.13 0.82 1.56
CA LYS A 257 16.36 1.65 1.52
C LYS A 257 16.15 3.06 2.09
N LEU A 258 14.90 3.40 2.40
CA LEU A 258 14.50 4.65 3.02
C LEU A 258 13.37 4.34 3.99
N ASN A 259 13.53 4.70 5.26
CA ASN A 259 12.47 4.52 6.26
C ASN A 259 11.63 5.79 6.45
N ALA A 260 10.51 5.68 7.15
CA ALA A 260 9.59 6.79 7.39
C ALA A 260 10.26 7.99 8.09
N GLY A 261 11.15 7.77 9.07
CA GLY A 261 11.85 8.84 9.78
C GLY A 261 12.89 9.57 8.93
N GLN A 262 13.46 8.90 7.93
CA GLN A 262 14.30 9.54 6.92
C GLN A 262 13.48 10.31 5.89
N MET A 263 12.27 9.84 5.56
CA MET A 263 11.34 10.54 4.67
C MET A 263 10.75 11.77 5.32
N PHE A 264 10.34 11.70 6.56
CA PHE A 264 9.74 12.80 7.28
C PHE A 264 10.48 12.86 8.62
N PRO A 265 11.36 13.87 8.83
CA PRO A 265 12.07 14.02 10.09
C PRO A 265 11.07 13.98 11.25
N GLU A 266 11.47 13.39 12.37
CA GLU A 266 10.67 13.38 13.60
C GLU A 266 10.47 14.81 14.10
N ILE A 267 9.45 15.48 13.57
CA ILE A 267 8.96 16.72 14.12
C ILE A 267 8.05 16.31 15.27
N TYR A 268 8.38 16.77 16.48
CA TYR A 268 7.54 16.57 17.67
C TYR A 268 6.10 16.99 17.37
N VAL A 269 5.19 16.02 17.34
CA VAL A 269 3.76 16.29 17.20
C VAL A 269 3.03 15.69 18.37
N SER A 270 2.64 16.57 19.28
CA SER A 270 1.74 16.23 20.37
C SER A 270 0.32 16.14 19.80
N PHE A 271 -0.23 14.92 19.67
CA PHE A 271 -1.65 14.67 19.39
C PHE A 271 -2.50 14.87 20.66
N GLY A 272 -2.20 15.90 21.45
CA GLY A 272 -2.78 16.18 22.77
C GLY A 272 -2.37 15.19 23.86
N THR A 273 -1.83 14.03 23.50
CA THR A 273 -1.69 12.91 24.42
C THR A 273 -0.37 12.11 24.17
N GLY A 274 0.22 12.13 22.98
CA GLY A 274 1.54 11.56 22.69
C GLY A 274 1.96 11.80 21.23
N ASN A 275 3.07 11.21 20.78
CA ASN A 275 3.60 11.34 19.41
C ASN A 275 3.05 10.28 18.41
N THR A 276 2.08 9.45 18.80
CA THR A 276 1.58 8.32 17.99
C THR A 276 0.07 8.39 17.77
N ILE A 277 -0.39 8.04 16.57
CA ILE A 277 -1.81 7.87 16.26
C ILE A 277 -2.33 6.62 16.98
N THR A 278 -3.42 6.76 17.73
CA THR A 278 -4.12 5.64 18.38
C THR A 278 -5.42 5.32 17.65
N THR A 279 -6.06 4.20 17.99
CA THR A 279 -7.26 3.69 17.29
C THR A 279 -8.46 4.63 17.39
N GLU A 280 -8.52 5.47 18.42
CA GLU A 280 -9.62 6.40 18.70
C GLU A 280 -9.46 7.77 18.01
N HIS A 281 -8.32 8.03 17.37
CA HIS A 281 -8.06 9.33 16.75
C HIS A 281 -8.97 9.55 15.55
N GLU A 282 -9.93 10.47 15.67
CA GLU A 282 -10.68 11.00 14.53
C GLU A 282 -9.99 12.27 14.02
N PHE A 283 -9.70 12.32 12.72
CA PHE A 283 -9.06 13.45 12.07
C PHE A 283 -10.02 14.18 11.13
N ARG A 284 -9.86 15.49 11.03
CA ARG A 284 -10.45 16.33 9.98
C ARG A 284 -9.38 17.18 9.33
N LEU A 285 -9.32 17.09 8.01
CA LEU A 285 -8.42 17.84 7.16
C LEU A 285 -9.18 19.02 6.55
N ARG A 286 -8.66 20.24 6.69
CA ARG A 286 -9.32 21.45 6.22
C ARG A 286 -8.38 22.32 5.41
N PHE A 287 -8.87 22.87 4.30
CA PHE A 287 -8.13 23.86 3.51
C PHE A 287 -8.95 25.11 3.20
N ASN A 288 -8.27 26.24 2.94
CA ASN A 288 -8.92 27.53 2.69
C ASN A 288 -8.75 28.03 1.23
N GLY A 289 -9.34 29.19 0.91
CA GLY A 289 -9.20 29.85 -0.39
C GLY A 289 -7.77 30.29 -0.77
N SER A 290 -6.85 30.28 0.19
CA SER A 290 -5.41 30.49 -0.01
C SER A 290 -4.62 29.18 -0.13
N PHE A 291 -5.30 28.03 -0.24
CA PHE A 291 -4.70 26.69 -0.33
C PHE A 291 -3.85 26.27 0.89
N GLU A 292 -4.13 26.85 2.06
CA GLU A 292 -3.46 26.49 3.30
C GLU A 292 -4.18 25.34 3.98
N TRP A 293 -3.44 24.27 4.31
CA TRP A 293 -3.97 23.09 4.97
C TRP A 293 -3.83 23.16 6.48
N SER A 294 -4.86 22.71 7.18
CA SER A 294 -4.90 22.52 8.62
C SER A 294 -5.45 21.14 8.95
N LEU A 295 -4.84 20.48 9.92
CA LEU A 295 -5.30 19.21 10.46
C LEU A 295 -5.86 19.47 11.85
N SER A 296 -7.02 18.88 12.15
CA SER A 296 -7.63 18.93 13.46
C SER A 296 -8.00 17.53 13.93
N GLN A 297 -7.82 17.29 15.23
CA GLN A 297 -8.25 16.07 15.89
C GLN A 297 -9.60 16.33 16.57
N VAL A 298 -10.58 15.46 16.32
CA VAL A 298 -11.90 15.54 16.95
C VAL A 298 -11.83 14.77 18.26
N SER A 299 -12.10 15.45 19.38
CA SER A 299 -12.24 14.79 20.69
C SER A 299 -13.72 14.75 21.08
N ARG A 300 -14.25 13.55 21.33
CA ARG A 300 -15.59 13.36 21.92
C ARG A 300 -15.48 13.48 23.44
N GLY A 301 -15.44 14.71 23.96
CA GLY A 301 -15.44 14.94 25.41
C GLY A 301 -15.20 16.40 25.78
N MET A 302 -16.18 16.99 26.48
CA MET A 302 -16.23 18.35 27.02
C MET A 302 -16.39 19.51 26.02
N SER A 303 -17.11 20.53 26.47
CA SER A 303 -17.82 21.58 25.74
C SER A 303 -16.97 22.58 24.94
N HIS A 304 -15.73 22.26 24.58
CA HIS A 304 -14.89 23.11 23.76
C HIS A 304 -14.03 22.30 22.79
N MET A 305 -14.32 22.44 21.50
CA MET A 305 -13.51 21.92 20.39
C MET A 305 -12.12 22.56 20.42
N LYS A 306 -11.15 21.96 21.10
CA LYS A 306 -9.74 22.39 21.03
C LYS A 306 -9.13 21.92 19.70
N LEU A 307 -9.02 22.83 18.74
CA LEU A 307 -8.18 22.64 17.55
C LEU A 307 -6.70 22.62 17.98
N ALA A 308 -6.09 21.43 18.06
CA ALA A 308 -4.64 21.32 18.05
C ALA A 308 -4.16 21.47 16.60
N TYR A 309 -3.45 22.55 16.29
CA TYR A 309 -2.84 22.74 14.97
C TYR A 309 -1.61 21.84 14.86
N ILE A 310 -1.78 20.69 14.21
CA ILE A 310 -0.68 19.79 13.90
C ILE A 310 0.03 20.32 12.65
N THR A 311 1.36 20.42 12.69
CA THR A 311 2.13 20.80 11.50
C THR A 311 1.90 19.77 10.40
N SER A 312 1.55 20.25 9.20
CA SER A 312 1.10 19.40 8.08
C SER A 312 2.13 18.35 7.63
N ASP A 313 3.40 18.49 8.01
CA ASP A 313 4.49 17.62 7.59
C ASP A 313 4.67 16.37 8.48
N ALA A 314 4.02 16.30 9.65
CA ALA A 314 4.18 15.19 10.60
C ALA A 314 3.14 14.08 10.49
N LEU A 315 1.96 14.38 9.92
CA LEU A 315 0.92 13.39 9.69
C LEU A 315 1.41 12.22 8.82
N PRO A 316 2.14 12.44 7.70
CA PRO A 316 2.67 11.33 6.90
C PRO A 316 3.60 10.41 7.70
N PHE A 317 4.47 10.96 8.54
CA PHE A 317 5.34 10.17 9.40
C PHE A 317 4.53 9.25 10.30
N ALA A 318 3.55 9.80 11.02
CA ALA A 318 2.75 9.06 11.99
C ALA A 318 1.88 7.98 11.33
N LEU A 319 1.32 8.25 10.15
CA LEU A 319 0.56 7.25 9.38
C LEU A 319 1.45 6.10 8.92
N LEU A 320 2.69 6.36 8.49
CA LEU A 320 3.63 5.31 8.05
C LEU A 320 4.16 4.43 9.20
N GLN A 321 3.90 4.80 10.47
CA GLN A 321 4.17 3.94 11.62
C GLN A 321 3.05 2.93 11.89
N ILE A 322 1.89 3.08 11.26
CA ILE A 322 0.77 2.15 11.40
C ILE A 322 1.11 0.88 10.63
N HIS A 323 1.12 -0.25 11.34
CA HIS A 323 1.29 -1.54 10.68
C HIS A 323 0.02 -1.88 9.91
N PRO A 324 0.09 -2.29 8.63
CA PRO A 324 -1.10 -2.56 7.81
C PRO A 324 -2.09 -3.53 8.46
N ASP A 325 -1.60 -4.55 9.17
CA ASP A 325 -2.44 -5.61 9.78
C ASP A 325 -3.30 -5.10 10.94
N PHE A 326 -2.95 -3.97 11.55
CA PHE A 326 -3.77 -3.31 12.56
C PHE A 326 -4.61 -2.17 11.99
N LEU A 327 -4.47 -1.85 10.69
CA LEU A 327 -5.22 -0.76 10.06
C LEU A 327 -6.76 -0.88 10.26
N PRO A 328 -7.39 -2.08 10.20
CA PRO A 328 -8.83 -2.22 10.46
C PRO A 328 -9.25 -1.77 11.87
N ASP A 329 -8.32 -1.75 12.83
CA ASP A 329 -8.61 -1.37 14.22
C ASP A 329 -8.69 0.15 14.42
N TYR A 330 -8.27 0.95 13.44
CA TYR A 330 -8.24 2.42 13.56
C TYR A 330 -9.55 3.06 13.09
N HIS A 331 -9.82 4.27 13.59
CA HIS A 331 -10.96 5.08 13.13
C HIS A 331 -10.96 5.23 11.59
N PRO A 332 -12.12 5.19 10.91
CA PRO A 332 -12.22 5.27 9.45
C PRO A 332 -11.50 6.46 8.80
N THR A 333 -11.40 7.59 9.51
CA THR A 333 -10.62 8.76 9.05
C THR A 333 -9.12 8.48 8.97
N VAL A 334 -8.57 7.71 9.91
CA VAL A 334 -7.15 7.31 9.91
C VAL A 334 -6.90 6.31 8.79
N ILE A 335 -7.81 5.35 8.63
CA ILE A 335 -7.77 4.37 7.54
C ILE A 335 -7.73 5.09 6.18
N ALA A 336 -8.65 6.03 5.97
CA ALA A 336 -8.74 6.84 4.76
C ALA A 336 -7.46 7.66 4.51
N LEU A 337 -6.92 8.33 5.52
CA LEU A 337 -5.66 9.09 5.40
C LEU A 337 -4.47 8.17 5.11
N HIS A 338 -4.37 7.02 5.76
CA HIS A 338 -3.32 6.04 5.50
C HIS A 338 -3.40 5.50 4.06
N GLN A 339 -4.59 5.07 3.62
CA GLN A 339 -4.79 4.58 2.25
C GLN A 339 -4.54 5.68 1.21
N GLY A 340 -4.92 6.94 1.50
CA GLY A 340 -4.61 8.10 0.66
C GLY A 340 -3.10 8.36 0.54
N LEU A 341 -2.34 8.25 1.63
CA LEU A 341 -0.88 8.36 1.61
C LEU A 341 -0.23 7.22 0.84
N MET A 342 -0.68 5.98 1.05
CA MET A 342 -0.19 4.82 0.31
C MET A 342 -0.50 4.94 -1.18
N CYS A 343 -1.69 5.41 -1.55
CA CYS A 343 -2.06 5.70 -2.93
C CYS A 343 -1.13 6.75 -3.54
N ALA A 344 -0.87 7.86 -2.83
CA ALA A 344 0.06 8.90 -3.29
C ALA A 344 1.49 8.34 -3.50
N LEU A 345 1.99 7.51 -2.57
CA LEU A 345 3.30 6.86 -2.69
C LEU A 345 3.38 5.91 -3.89
N HIS A 346 2.36 5.07 -4.09
CA HIS A 346 2.30 4.12 -5.21
C HIS A 346 2.21 4.85 -6.55
N LEU A 347 1.33 5.84 -6.69
CA LEU A 347 1.24 6.68 -7.89
C LEU A 347 2.58 7.36 -8.19
N LEU A 348 3.21 7.97 -7.19
CA LEU A 348 4.50 8.63 -7.36
C LEU A 348 5.61 7.65 -7.74
N SER A 349 5.63 6.44 -7.16
CA SER A 349 6.63 5.40 -7.47
C SER A 349 6.57 4.92 -8.94
N LYS A 350 5.40 5.08 -9.57
CA LYS A 350 5.12 4.76 -10.98
C LYS A 350 5.10 5.99 -11.89
N GLY A 351 5.35 7.17 -11.32
CA GLY A 351 5.29 8.46 -12.02
C GLY A 351 3.89 8.88 -12.47
N MET A 352 2.83 8.27 -11.94
CA MET A 352 1.43 8.46 -12.35
C MET A 352 0.79 9.69 -11.70
N VAL A 353 1.44 10.84 -11.87
CA VAL A 353 1.04 12.11 -11.26
C VAL A 353 1.11 13.24 -12.29
N ALA A 354 0.18 14.20 -12.19
CA ALA A 354 0.09 15.34 -13.09
C ALA A 354 -0.08 16.66 -12.30
N PRO A 355 0.58 17.76 -12.69
CA PRO A 355 0.40 19.07 -12.07
C PRO A 355 -0.89 19.74 -12.56
N GLN A 356 -1.46 20.59 -11.73
CA GLN A 356 -2.53 21.53 -12.08
C GLN A 356 -2.23 22.89 -11.45
N ILE A 357 -2.22 23.95 -12.25
CA ILE A 357 -2.08 25.33 -11.77
C ILE A 357 -3.46 25.92 -11.40
N LEU A 358 -3.53 26.63 -10.28
CA LEU A 358 -4.74 27.26 -9.74
C LEU A 358 -4.47 28.73 -9.38
N LEU A 359 -5.49 29.57 -9.55
CA LEU A 359 -5.52 30.95 -9.06
C LEU A 359 -6.26 30.97 -7.71
N LEU A 360 -5.60 31.51 -6.69
CA LEU A 360 -6.09 31.61 -5.33
C LEU A 360 -6.90 32.88 -5.12
N GLU A 361 -7.69 32.93 -4.04
CA GLU A 361 -8.53 34.10 -3.72
C GLU A 361 -7.72 35.35 -3.31
N ASN A 362 -6.41 35.21 -3.10
CA ASN A 362 -5.48 36.27 -2.75
C ASN A 362 -4.60 36.74 -3.95
N ASP A 363 -5.04 36.47 -5.18
CA ASP A 363 -4.34 36.81 -6.44
C ASP A 363 -2.95 36.16 -6.59
N GLN A 364 -2.71 35.03 -5.92
CA GLN A 364 -1.50 34.21 -6.10
C GLN A 364 -1.81 32.92 -6.87
N TYR A 365 -0.77 32.35 -7.49
CA TYR A 365 -0.86 31.09 -8.20
C TYR A 365 -0.15 29.99 -7.44
N VAL A 366 -0.73 28.78 -7.46
CA VAL A 366 -0.15 27.56 -6.86
C VAL A 366 -0.26 26.39 -7.83
N VAL A 367 0.66 25.44 -7.74
CA VAL A 367 0.57 24.15 -8.44
C VAL A 367 0.23 23.05 -7.43
N ARG A 368 -0.87 22.34 -7.66
CA ARG A 368 -1.21 21.10 -6.94
C ARG A 368 -0.93 19.87 -7.82
N TRP A 369 -0.63 18.75 -7.19
CA TRP A 369 -0.37 17.48 -7.88
C TRP A 369 -1.58 16.57 -7.79
N LEU A 370 -1.95 15.92 -8.90
CA LEU A 370 -3.13 15.07 -9.03
C LEU A 370 -2.73 13.66 -9.50
N PRO A 371 -3.56 12.65 -9.23
CA PRO A 371 -3.49 11.38 -9.95
C PRO A 371 -3.55 11.60 -11.46
N ALA A 372 -2.78 10.85 -12.24
CA ALA A 372 -2.86 10.89 -13.70
C ALA A 372 -4.12 10.15 -14.21
N TYR A 373 -5.30 10.78 -14.06
CA TYR A 373 -6.62 10.20 -14.41
C TYR A 373 -6.81 9.78 -15.85
N MET A 374 -5.87 10.11 -16.74
CA MET A 374 -5.86 9.61 -18.11
C MET A 374 -5.75 8.08 -18.13
N ASP A 375 -4.96 7.47 -17.24
CA ASP A 375 -4.88 6.01 -17.12
C ASP A 375 -6.12 5.43 -16.42
N GLN A 376 -6.73 4.41 -17.04
CA GLN A 376 -7.94 3.76 -16.51
C GLN A 376 -7.70 3.10 -15.15
N ARG A 377 -6.53 2.49 -14.92
CA ARG A 377 -6.21 1.79 -13.66
C ARG A 377 -6.11 2.79 -12.51
N VAL A 378 -5.58 3.98 -12.80
CA VAL A 378 -5.57 5.10 -11.84
C VAL A 378 -7.00 5.51 -11.50
N ARG A 379 -7.90 5.64 -12.48
CA ARG A 379 -9.33 5.92 -12.22
C ARG A 379 -9.96 4.86 -11.33
N GLU A 380 -9.78 3.58 -11.64
CA GLU A 380 -10.34 2.48 -10.86
C GLU A 380 -9.84 2.49 -9.41
N ILE A 381 -8.55 2.76 -9.19
CA ILE A 381 -7.97 2.91 -7.84
C ILE A 381 -8.54 4.12 -7.11
N MET A 382 -8.69 5.25 -7.78
CA MET A 382 -9.28 6.46 -7.18
C MET A 382 -10.76 6.26 -6.84
N ASP A 383 -11.52 5.56 -7.68
CA ASP A 383 -12.92 5.18 -7.41
C ASP A 383 -13.04 4.25 -6.19
N MET A 384 -12.10 3.30 -6.07
CA MET A 384 -12.00 2.45 -4.88
C MET A 384 -11.63 3.26 -3.63
N LEU A 385 -10.73 4.23 -3.74
CA LEU A 385 -10.33 5.11 -2.64
C LEU A 385 -11.49 6.01 -2.19
N GLU A 386 -12.26 6.57 -3.12
CA GLU A 386 -13.39 7.46 -2.81
C GLU A 386 -14.44 6.78 -1.90
N LYS A 387 -14.66 5.48 -2.09
CA LYS A 387 -15.62 4.69 -1.32
C LYS A 387 -15.24 4.46 0.14
N ILE A 388 -13.95 4.45 0.47
CA ILE A 388 -13.48 4.19 1.85
C ILE A 388 -13.33 5.49 2.66
N ILE A 389 -13.47 6.66 2.03
CA ILE A 389 -13.28 7.95 2.68
C ILE A 389 -14.59 8.45 3.28
N PRO A 390 -14.66 8.73 4.59
CA PRO A 390 -15.83 9.36 5.20
C PRO A 390 -16.07 10.76 4.63
N ASP A 391 -17.33 11.15 4.43
CA ASP A 391 -17.68 12.50 3.94
C ASP A 391 -17.25 13.62 4.90
N THR A 392 -17.12 13.30 6.19
CA THR A 392 -16.76 14.26 7.24
C THR A 392 -15.26 14.51 7.35
N LEU A 393 -14.43 13.79 6.60
CA LEU A 393 -12.96 13.86 6.74
C LEU A 393 -12.39 15.17 6.20
N ILE A 394 -12.92 15.69 5.10
CA ILE A 394 -12.33 16.83 4.39
C ILE A 394 -13.29 18.02 4.26
N GLU A 395 -12.80 19.20 4.66
CA GLU A 395 -13.55 20.44 4.75
C GLU A 395 -12.88 21.57 3.95
N TRP A 396 -13.68 22.35 3.23
CA TRP A 396 -13.25 23.58 2.55
C TRP A 396 -13.81 24.81 3.25
N VAL A 397 -12.98 25.84 3.43
CA VAL A 397 -13.37 27.15 3.99
C VAL A 397 -13.07 28.27 2.98
N PRO A 398 -14.10 28.83 2.33
CA PRO A 398 -13.96 29.99 1.45
C PRO A 398 -13.52 31.23 2.24
N SER A 399 -12.70 32.13 1.66
CA SER A 399 -12.32 33.36 2.36
C SER A 399 -13.55 34.21 2.67
N GLY A 400 -13.59 34.75 3.89
CA GLY A 400 -14.70 35.58 4.37
C GLY A 400 -15.96 34.83 4.81
N LYS A 401 -16.04 33.49 4.70
CA LYS A 401 -17.15 32.69 5.26
C LYS A 401 -16.73 31.95 6.53
N LYS A 402 -17.63 31.89 7.53
CA LYS A 402 -17.34 31.27 8.85
C LYS A 402 -17.54 29.75 8.90
N LEU A 403 -18.39 29.18 8.04
CA LEU A 403 -18.77 27.76 8.14
C LEU A 403 -18.02 26.91 7.09
N PRO A 404 -17.38 25.80 7.51
CA PRO A 404 -16.76 24.85 6.59
C PRO A 404 -17.82 24.11 5.76
N LYS A 405 -17.41 23.64 4.59
CA LYS A 405 -18.23 22.82 3.68
C LYS A 405 -17.52 21.51 3.38
N TYR A 406 -18.26 20.40 3.41
CA TYR A 406 -17.73 19.10 2.98
C TYR A 406 -17.65 19.04 1.46
N ILE A 407 -16.61 18.39 0.94
CA ILE A 407 -16.33 18.37 -0.49
C ILE A 407 -16.74 17.06 -1.17
N PHE A 408 -16.98 17.15 -2.47
CA PHE A 408 -16.95 15.99 -3.37
C PHE A 408 -15.49 15.64 -3.71
N ASP A 409 -15.29 14.51 -4.41
CA ASP A 409 -13.99 14.07 -4.94
C ASP A 409 -12.90 13.94 -3.85
N LYS A 410 -13.28 13.41 -2.68
CA LYS A 410 -12.47 13.39 -1.44
C LYS A 410 -11.13 12.72 -1.63
N GLY A 411 -11.11 11.61 -2.37
CA GLY A 411 -9.91 10.85 -2.71
C GLY A 411 -8.89 11.69 -3.48
N GLU A 412 -9.34 12.48 -4.47
CA GLU A 412 -8.46 13.37 -5.24
C GLU A 412 -7.73 14.34 -4.32
N TRP A 413 -8.47 15.00 -3.43
CA TRP A 413 -7.93 16.04 -2.56
C TRP A 413 -6.99 15.48 -1.50
N ILE A 414 -7.29 14.31 -0.92
CA ILE A 414 -6.40 13.63 0.03
C ILE A 414 -5.11 13.20 -0.66
N VAL A 415 -5.20 12.58 -1.85
CA VAL A 415 -4.02 12.18 -2.61
C VAL A 415 -3.21 13.41 -3.02
N SER A 416 -3.87 14.50 -3.45
CA SER A 416 -3.22 15.75 -3.82
C SER A 416 -2.43 16.37 -2.65
N TYR A 417 -3.04 16.38 -1.45
CA TYR A 417 -2.39 16.82 -0.22
C TYR A 417 -1.12 16.01 0.07
N PHE A 418 -1.16 14.68 -0.01
CA PHE A 418 0.03 13.85 0.24
C PHE A 418 1.07 13.95 -0.88
N LEU A 419 0.65 14.06 -2.14
CA LEU A 419 1.56 14.25 -3.27
C LEU A 419 2.36 15.56 -3.11
N GLU A 420 1.73 16.65 -2.69
CA GLU A 420 2.43 17.91 -2.38
C GLU A 420 3.56 17.69 -1.36
N LYS A 421 3.29 16.99 -0.25
CA LYS A 421 4.30 16.70 0.79
C LYS A 421 5.43 15.83 0.28
N LEU A 422 5.11 14.78 -0.48
CA LEU A 422 6.09 13.87 -1.06
C LEU A 422 6.97 14.57 -2.11
N MET A 423 6.36 15.39 -2.97
CA MET A 423 7.09 16.18 -3.97
C MET A 423 8.03 17.18 -3.31
N ARG A 424 7.55 17.94 -2.31
CA ARG A 424 8.39 18.85 -1.52
C ARG A 424 9.57 18.13 -0.88
N ARG A 425 9.35 16.90 -0.40
CA ARG A 425 10.37 16.13 0.29
C ARG A 425 11.44 15.53 -0.61
N PHE A 426 11.05 14.99 -1.77
CA PHE A 426 11.96 14.25 -2.64
C PHE A 426 12.64 15.10 -3.72
N THR A 427 12.24 16.36 -3.90
CA THR A 427 12.84 17.30 -4.87
C THR A 427 13.82 18.29 -4.19
N LEU A 428 14.62 19.01 -5.00
CA LEU A 428 15.84 19.79 -4.64
C LEU A 428 15.87 20.57 -3.31
N ASP A 429 17.04 20.63 -2.68
CA ASP A 429 17.30 21.40 -1.45
C ASP A 429 18.09 22.72 -1.66
N SER A 430 18.46 23.13 -2.90
CA SER A 430 19.29 24.33 -3.16
C SER A 430 18.90 25.13 -4.43
N ASN A 431 19.30 26.42 -4.47
CA ASN A 431 19.06 27.49 -5.48
C ASN A 431 18.01 27.16 -6.55
N CYS A 432 16.74 27.18 -6.14
CA CYS A 432 15.59 27.02 -7.04
C CYS A 432 15.14 28.38 -7.59
N THR A 433 14.85 28.43 -8.89
CA THR A 433 14.08 29.51 -9.52
C THR A 433 12.67 29.59 -8.92
N SER A 434 11.99 30.74 -9.06
CA SER A 434 10.60 30.89 -8.61
C SER A 434 9.67 29.85 -9.24
N LEU A 435 9.89 29.53 -10.52
CA LEU A 435 9.13 28.49 -11.24
C LEU A 435 9.34 27.09 -10.64
N GLU A 436 10.57 26.71 -10.29
CA GLU A 436 10.84 25.42 -9.63
C GLU A 436 10.22 25.36 -8.23
N ARG A 437 10.23 26.47 -7.48
CA ARG A 437 9.58 26.55 -6.15
C ARG A 437 8.06 26.40 -6.26
N LEU A 438 7.44 27.01 -7.28
CA LEU A 438 6.02 26.87 -7.58
C LEU A 438 5.63 25.39 -7.82
N PHE A 439 6.36 24.69 -8.69
CA PHE A 439 6.03 23.30 -9.04
C PHE A 439 6.34 22.28 -7.93
N PHE A 440 7.48 22.44 -7.25
CA PHE A 440 8.04 21.35 -6.44
C PHE A 440 8.07 21.64 -4.94
N LYS A 441 7.90 22.89 -4.52
CA LYS A 441 8.00 23.29 -3.10
C LYS A 441 6.72 23.88 -2.52
N GLY A 442 5.62 23.87 -3.29
CA GLY A 442 4.34 24.43 -2.86
C GLY A 442 4.38 25.94 -2.64
N ALA A 443 5.26 26.65 -3.34
CA ALA A 443 5.34 28.11 -3.23
C ALA A 443 4.16 28.77 -3.96
N HIS A 444 3.69 29.90 -3.42
CA HIS A 444 2.70 30.75 -4.07
C HIS A 444 3.42 31.88 -4.79
N GLU A 445 3.13 32.06 -6.08
CA GLU A 445 3.78 33.08 -6.92
C GLU A 445 2.72 34.03 -7.51
N PRO A 446 2.85 35.37 -7.36
CA PRO A 446 1.84 36.32 -7.83
C PRO A 446 1.95 36.70 -9.33
N PHE A 447 3.13 36.53 -9.95
CA PHE A 447 3.40 36.89 -11.36
C PHE A 447 2.98 38.34 -11.74
N HIS A 448 3.34 39.31 -10.90
CA HIS A 448 3.00 40.73 -11.11
C HIS A 448 4.09 41.52 -11.85
N GLU A 449 5.31 40.98 -12.00
CA GLU A 449 6.41 41.70 -12.65
C GLU A 449 6.17 41.86 -14.16
N ALA A 450 6.82 42.86 -14.77
CA ALA A 450 6.69 43.08 -16.20
C ALA A 450 7.22 41.88 -16.99
N GLY A 451 6.43 41.34 -17.93
CA GLY A 451 6.80 40.15 -18.71
C GLY A 451 6.42 38.82 -18.07
N GLU A 452 5.76 38.83 -16.90
CA GLU A 452 5.32 37.63 -16.19
C GLU A 452 3.82 37.34 -16.30
N LYS A 453 3.01 38.29 -16.79
CA LYS A 453 1.54 38.22 -16.72
C LYS A 453 0.96 37.02 -17.46
N GLU A 454 1.53 36.68 -18.61
CA GLU A 454 1.08 35.53 -19.40
C GLU A 454 1.72 34.21 -18.99
N ILE A 455 2.62 34.18 -17.99
CA ILE A 455 3.28 32.94 -17.53
C ILE A 455 2.27 31.89 -17.02
N PRO A 456 1.30 32.23 -16.14
CA PRO A 456 0.34 31.24 -15.64
C PRO A 456 -0.51 30.59 -16.74
N GLY A 457 -0.94 31.38 -17.73
CA GLY A 457 -1.64 30.89 -18.92
C GLY A 457 -0.76 30.01 -19.80
N GLY A 458 0.52 30.36 -19.94
CA GLY A 458 1.53 29.54 -20.61
C GLY A 458 1.75 28.20 -19.91
N ILE A 459 1.81 28.18 -18.57
CA ILE A 459 1.91 26.95 -17.77
C ILE A 459 0.67 26.08 -17.99
N LYS A 460 -0.54 26.64 -17.85
CA LYS A 460 -1.81 25.93 -18.08
C LYS A 460 -1.86 25.30 -19.46
N SER A 461 -1.42 26.03 -20.48
CA SER A 461 -1.39 25.54 -21.88
C SER A 461 -0.37 24.41 -22.06
N TRP A 462 0.81 24.51 -21.41
CA TRP A 462 1.85 23.48 -21.49
C TRP A 462 1.43 22.15 -20.84
N ILE A 463 0.69 22.19 -19.72
CA ILE A 463 0.20 21.00 -19.01
C ILE A 463 -1.20 20.55 -19.48
N ALA A 464 -1.78 21.22 -20.47
CA ALA A 464 -3.16 20.95 -20.92
C ALA A 464 -3.35 19.50 -21.37
N SER A 465 -2.31 18.88 -21.94
CA SER A 465 -2.30 17.46 -22.35
C SER A 465 -2.63 16.49 -21.22
N TYR A 466 -2.42 16.88 -19.95
CA TYR A 466 -2.75 16.06 -18.79
C TYR A 466 -4.19 16.23 -18.28
N THR A 467 -4.91 17.27 -18.71
CA THR A 467 -6.20 17.68 -18.13
C THR A 467 -7.34 17.69 -19.14
N LEU A 468 -7.10 17.21 -20.36
CA LEU A 468 -8.14 17.20 -21.40
C LEU A 468 -9.36 16.38 -20.95
N THR A 469 -10.48 17.09 -20.91
CA THR A 469 -11.81 16.59 -20.62
C THR A 469 -12.27 15.67 -21.74
N GLN A 470 -13.01 14.63 -21.35
CA GLN A 470 -13.62 13.69 -22.28
C GLN A 470 -14.51 14.44 -23.27
N SER A 471 -14.14 14.42 -24.55
CA SER A 471 -14.93 14.97 -25.65
C SER A 471 -16.09 14.04 -26.00
N ASP A 472 -17.20 14.61 -26.50
CA ASP A 472 -18.34 13.86 -27.09
C ASP A 472 -17.88 12.89 -28.19
N TYR A 473 -16.74 13.20 -28.82
CA TYR A 473 -16.08 12.40 -29.84
C TYR A 473 -14.81 11.75 -29.30
N ARG A 474 -14.67 10.43 -29.49
CA ARG A 474 -13.44 9.68 -29.17
C ARG A 474 -12.61 9.46 -30.44
N PRO A 475 -11.37 9.95 -30.52
CA PRO A 475 -10.46 9.60 -31.60
C PRO A 475 -10.17 8.11 -31.60
N MET A 476 -9.97 7.55 -32.79
CA MET A 476 -9.62 6.15 -32.99
C MET A 476 -8.51 6.01 -34.02
N LEU A 477 -7.57 5.11 -33.74
CA LEU A 477 -6.46 4.77 -34.61
C LEU A 477 -6.71 3.37 -35.17
N TYR A 478 -6.51 3.22 -36.48
CA TYR A 478 -6.57 1.95 -37.17
C TYR A 478 -5.19 1.66 -37.75
N VAL A 479 -4.55 0.61 -37.26
CA VAL A 479 -3.30 0.09 -37.80
C VAL A 479 -3.63 -1.16 -38.60
N GLU A 480 -3.18 -1.20 -39.85
CA GLU A 480 -3.32 -2.33 -40.77
C GLU A 480 -1.94 -2.80 -41.26
N GLU A 481 -1.81 -4.08 -41.65
CA GLU A 481 -0.60 -4.58 -42.32
C GLU A 481 -0.57 -3.98 -43.75
N GLY A 482 0.51 -3.27 -44.07
CA GLY A 482 0.65 -2.58 -45.36
C GLY A 482 0.77 -3.56 -46.53
N LYS A 483 0.50 -3.08 -47.76
CA LYS A 483 0.71 -3.87 -49.00
C LYS A 483 2.20 -4.10 -49.32
N THR A 484 3.06 -3.24 -48.79
CA THR A 484 4.53 -3.37 -48.73
C THR A 484 4.93 -3.71 -47.29
N ASP A 485 6.10 -4.31 -47.08
CA ASP A 485 6.61 -4.60 -45.72
C ASP A 485 6.46 -3.36 -44.80
N GLY A 486 5.67 -3.48 -43.72
CA GLY A 486 5.32 -2.37 -42.82
C GLY A 486 3.85 -2.31 -42.40
N PHE A 487 3.45 -1.17 -41.83
CA PHE A 487 2.13 -0.92 -41.24
C PHE A 487 1.56 0.43 -41.68
N ASP A 488 0.26 0.45 -42.01
CA ASP A 488 -0.46 1.65 -42.42
C ASP A 488 -1.37 2.13 -41.28
N LEU A 489 -1.28 3.41 -40.93
CA LEU A 489 -2.09 4.04 -39.88
C LEU A 489 -3.14 4.98 -40.51
N THR A 490 -4.41 4.79 -40.14
CA THR A 490 -5.52 5.70 -40.46
C THR A 490 -6.25 6.15 -39.21
N LEU A 491 -6.95 7.29 -39.31
CA LEU A 491 -7.67 7.89 -38.19
C LEU A 491 -9.18 7.91 -38.44
N GLY A 492 -9.93 7.68 -37.37
CA GLY A 492 -11.39 7.79 -37.34
C GLY A 492 -11.89 8.30 -36.01
N VAL A 493 -13.19 8.51 -35.90
CA VAL A 493 -13.84 9.04 -34.70
C VAL A 493 -15.07 8.22 -34.34
N GLU A 494 -15.30 8.02 -33.04
CA GLU A 494 -16.49 7.42 -32.46
C GLU A 494 -17.34 8.53 -31.79
N ASP A 495 -18.62 8.64 -32.16
CA ASP A 495 -19.58 9.54 -31.50
C ASP A 495 -20.17 8.86 -30.26
N ARG A 496 -19.83 9.39 -29.07
CA ARG A 496 -20.26 8.82 -27.77
C ARG A 496 -21.74 9.10 -27.46
N ARG A 497 -22.39 9.99 -28.19
CA ARG A 497 -23.79 10.38 -27.95
C ARG A 497 -24.78 9.37 -28.55
N GLN A 498 -24.32 8.51 -29.46
CA GLN A 498 -25.14 7.50 -30.13
C GLN A 498 -24.93 6.13 -29.49
N ALA A 499 -26.03 5.42 -29.21
CA ALA A 499 -26.00 4.09 -28.59
C ALA A 499 -25.30 3.02 -29.47
N ASP A 500 -25.29 3.22 -30.80
CA ASP A 500 -24.73 2.26 -31.77
C ASP A 500 -23.21 2.42 -32.03
N LEU A 501 -22.52 3.34 -31.33
CA LEU A 501 -21.06 3.53 -31.43
C LEU A 501 -20.55 3.57 -32.89
N ARG A 502 -21.21 4.36 -33.75
CA ARG A 502 -20.87 4.43 -35.18
C ARG A 502 -19.49 5.07 -35.36
N VAL A 503 -18.61 4.34 -36.03
CA VAL A 503 -17.28 4.80 -36.42
C VAL A 503 -17.38 5.60 -37.72
N ILE A 504 -16.74 6.77 -37.76
CA ILE A 504 -16.67 7.64 -38.94
C ILE A 504 -15.19 7.85 -39.31
N ALA A 505 -14.83 7.65 -40.58
CA ALA A 505 -13.46 7.90 -41.05
C ALA A 505 -13.16 9.41 -41.05
N LEU A 506 -11.93 9.80 -40.70
CA LEU A 506 -11.58 11.23 -40.66
C LEU A 506 -11.68 11.90 -42.03
N ALA A 507 -11.42 11.15 -43.11
CA ALA A 507 -11.61 11.62 -44.49
C ALA A 507 -13.08 12.00 -44.79
N ASP A 508 -14.04 11.25 -44.25
CA ASP A 508 -15.48 11.52 -44.43
C ASP A 508 -15.89 12.79 -43.67
N VAL A 509 -15.35 12.99 -42.46
CA VAL A 509 -15.59 14.21 -41.65
C VAL A 509 -15.10 15.46 -42.37
N LEU A 510 -13.96 15.37 -43.05
CA LEU A 510 -13.35 16.48 -43.77
C LEU A 510 -14.03 16.77 -45.12
N SER A 511 -14.61 15.76 -45.78
CA SER A 511 -15.14 15.89 -47.14
C SER A 511 -16.66 16.02 -47.25
N LEU A 512 -17.43 15.39 -46.35
CA LEU A 512 -18.89 15.37 -46.43
C LEU A 512 -19.52 16.59 -45.74
N SER A 513 -20.63 17.09 -46.31
CA SER A 513 -21.41 18.22 -45.79
C SER A 513 -22.14 17.88 -44.49
N ASP A 514 -22.52 16.60 -44.30
CA ASP A 514 -23.27 16.14 -43.13
C ASP A 514 -22.54 16.39 -41.80
N PHE A 515 -21.21 16.54 -41.85
CA PHE A 515 -20.38 16.82 -40.69
C PHE A 515 -20.02 18.29 -40.51
N GLU A 516 -20.49 19.24 -41.34
CA GLU A 516 -20.09 20.65 -41.24
C GLU A 516 -20.31 21.25 -39.83
N ALA A 517 -21.41 20.90 -39.16
CA ALA A 517 -21.72 21.40 -37.82
C ALA A 517 -20.80 20.84 -36.72
N ASP A 518 -20.30 19.62 -36.87
CA ASP A 518 -19.50 18.92 -35.86
C ASP A 518 -18.02 18.75 -36.24
N ARG A 519 -17.63 19.08 -37.49
CA ARG A 519 -16.29 18.90 -38.06
C ARG A 519 -15.20 19.46 -37.15
N PHE A 520 -15.42 20.65 -36.61
CA PHE A 520 -14.45 21.29 -35.75
C PHE A 520 -14.39 20.68 -34.34
N ARG A 521 -15.53 20.20 -33.82
CA ARG A 521 -15.56 19.44 -32.55
C ARG A 521 -14.79 18.12 -32.70
N ILE A 522 -14.93 17.47 -33.85
CA ILE A 522 -14.19 16.26 -34.19
C ILE A 522 -12.70 16.56 -34.34
N LEU A 523 -12.30 17.58 -35.12
CA LEU A 523 -10.89 17.97 -35.26
C LEU A 523 -10.25 18.34 -33.91
N ARG A 524 -11.03 18.96 -33.01
CA ARG A 524 -10.60 19.22 -31.63
C ARG A 524 -10.24 17.94 -30.88
N SER A 525 -10.88 16.81 -31.16
CA SER A 525 -10.55 15.55 -30.47
C SER A 525 -9.15 15.00 -30.87
N PHE A 526 -8.64 15.35 -32.05
CA PHE A 526 -7.31 14.92 -32.54
C PHE A 526 -6.14 15.81 -32.09
N THR A 527 -6.44 16.94 -31.44
CA THR A 527 -5.49 17.89 -30.84
C THR A 527 -4.33 17.20 -30.12
N LEU A 528 -4.66 16.32 -29.18
CA LEU A 528 -3.74 15.50 -28.39
C LEU A 528 -2.81 14.62 -29.22
N LEU A 529 -3.32 14.03 -30.30
CA LEU A 529 -2.57 13.11 -31.15
C LEU A 529 -1.46 13.83 -31.90
N THR A 530 -1.63 15.11 -32.23
CA THR A 530 -0.63 15.90 -32.96
C THR A 530 0.69 16.08 -32.18
N SER A 531 0.64 16.07 -30.85
CA SER A 531 1.86 16.10 -30.01
C SER A 531 2.60 14.77 -29.95
N LEU A 532 1.91 13.65 -30.20
CA LEU A 532 2.45 12.30 -30.12
C LEU A 532 2.87 11.76 -31.50
N ILE A 533 2.15 12.15 -32.54
CA ILE A 533 2.32 11.74 -33.93
C ILE A 533 2.39 13.02 -34.77
N GLN A 534 3.60 13.44 -35.13
CA GLN A 534 3.81 14.71 -35.83
C GLN A 534 3.15 14.72 -37.21
N GLU A 535 3.04 13.55 -37.84
CA GLU A 535 2.47 13.31 -39.16
C GLU A 535 0.96 13.57 -39.22
N VAL A 536 0.25 13.59 -38.08
CA VAL A 536 -1.21 13.82 -38.02
C VAL A 536 -1.59 15.19 -38.58
N ASN A 537 -0.78 16.21 -38.34
CA ASN A 537 -1.04 17.55 -38.88
C ASN A 537 -0.95 17.58 -40.42
N SER A 538 0.03 16.87 -41.00
CA SER A 538 0.15 16.73 -42.47
C SER A 538 -1.03 15.93 -43.01
N TYR A 539 -1.35 14.82 -42.37
CA TYR A 539 -2.47 13.95 -42.74
C TYR A 539 -3.81 14.69 -42.75
N ILE A 540 -4.12 15.51 -41.74
CA ILE A 540 -5.33 16.36 -41.71
C ILE A 540 -5.29 17.41 -42.81
N SER A 541 -4.13 18.05 -43.04
CA SER A 541 -3.97 19.09 -44.06
C SER A 541 -4.13 18.56 -45.49
N GLU A 542 -3.79 17.29 -45.72
CA GLU A 542 -3.97 16.57 -46.99
C GLU A 542 -5.37 15.93 -47.13
N GLY A 543 -6.31 16.22 -46.22
CA GLY A 543 -7.69 15.71 -46.28
C GLY A 543 -7.86 14.28 -45.79
N ALA A 544 -6.88 13.73 -45.07
CA ALA A 544 -6.90 12.39 -44.47
C ALA A 544 -7.09 11.23 -45.48
N GLN A 545 -6.72 11.42 -46.74
CA GLN A 545 -6.97 10.42 -47.82
C GLN A 545 -5.88 9.35 -47.93
N THR A 546 -4.64 9.66 -47.56
CA THR A 546 -3.46 8.79 -47.69
C THR A 546 -2.99 8.29 -46.32
N PRO A 547 -2.94 6.97 -46.07
CA PRO A 547 -2.54 6.45 -44.75
C PRO A 547 -1.09 6.84 -44.40
N ILE A 548 -0.81 6.97 -43.10
CA ILE A 548 0.54 7.21 -42.58
C ILE A 548 1.28 5.86 -42.56
N HIS A 549 2.32 5.72 -43.38
CA HIS A 549 3.06 4.47 -43.54
C HIS A 549 4.28 4.38 -42.59
N TYR A 550 4.41 3.26 -41.89
CA TYR A 550 5.57 2.91 -41.06
C TYR A 550 6.24 1.64 -41.58
N THR A 551 7.58 1.60 -41.61
CA THR A 551 8.34 0.37 -41.84
C THR A 551 8.43 -0.44 -40.54
N ASP A 552 8.81 -1.71 -40.58
CA ASP A 552 8.99 -2.52 -39.36
C ASP A 552 9.96 -1.87 -38.33
N VAL A 553 10.98 -1.16 -38.84
CA VAL A 553 11.98 -0.46 -38.01
C VAL A 553 11.39 0.80 -37.38
N THR A 554 10.63 1.61 -38.12
CA THR A 554 10.05 2.86 -37.59
C THR A 554 8.77 2.62 -36.79
N PHE A 555 8.06 1.52 -37.07
CA PHE A 555 6.86 1.12 -36.36
C PHE A 555 7.16 0.62 -34.93
N LEU A 556 8.32 0.01 -34.70
CA LEU A 556 8.65 -0.53 -33.38
C LEU A 556 8.72 0.56 -32.28
N PRO A 557 9.44 1.69 -32.46
CA PRO A 557 9.36 2.82 -31.53
C PRO A 557 7.94 3.37 -31.35
N PHE A 558 7.16 3.41 -32.43
CA PHE A 558 5.75 3.83 -32.38
C PHE A 558 4.91 2.87 -31.52
N LEU A 559 5.02 1.56 -31.72
CA LEU A 559 4.32 0.53 -30.97
C LEU A 559 4.68 0.53 -29.49
N LEU A 560 5.97 0.66 -29.16
CA LEU A 560 6.45 0.55 -27.78
C LEU A 560 6.34 1.85 -26.99
N GLN A 561 6.35 3.01 -27.65
CA GLN A 561 6.45 4.29 -26.96
C GLN A 561 5.27 5.23 -27.24
N VAL A 562 4.66 5.16 -28.43
CA VAL A 562 3.57 6.07 -28.82
C VAL A 562 2.21 5.44 -28.52
N ILE A 563 1.98 4.17 -28.90
CA ILE A 563 0.70 3.48 -28.64
C ILE A 563 0.33 3.45 -27.14
N PRO A 564 1.24 3.16 -26.18
CA PRO A 564 0.90 3.22 -24.76
C PRO A 564 0.45 4.61 -24.32
N ALA A 565 1.14 5.66 -24.78
CA ALA A 565 0.76 7.05 -24.50
C ALA A 565 -0.62 7.40 -25.10
N ILE A 566 -0.92 6.90 -26.30
CA ILE A 566 -2.22 7.10 -26.96
C ILE A 566 -3.35 6.39 -26.19
N ARG A 567 -3.12 5.15 -25.76
CA ARG A 567 -4.12 4.40 -24.97
C ARG A 567 -4.44 5.09 -23.64
N MET A 568 -3.47 5.78 -23.03
CA MET A 568 -3.72 6.60 -21.83
C MET A 568 -4.65 7.77 -22.10
N LEU A 569 -4.72 8.28 -23.33
CA LEU A 569 -5.59 9.40 -23.68
C LEU A 569 -7.04 8.98 -23.97
N ASP A 570 -7.44 7.76 -23.56
CA ASP A 570 -8.75 7.15 -23.87
C ASP A 570 -9.04 7.08 -25.38
N ILE A 571 -7.97 6.94 -26.17
CA ILE A 571 -8.02 6.81 -27.62
C ILE A 571 -8.00 5.31 -27.96
N LYS A 572 -9.02 4.86 -28.70
CA LYS A 572 -9.12 3.46 -29.11
C LYS A 572 -8.12 3.19 -30.23
N VAL A 573 -7.26 2.19 -30.03
CA VAL A 573 -6.32 1.73 -31.05
C VAL A 573 -6.73 0.35 -31.52
N PHE A 574 -7.19 0.25 -32.76
CA PHE A 574 -7.42 -1.00 -33.46
C PHE A 574 -6.12 -1.46 -34.08
N MET A 575 -5.60 -2.55 -33.52
CA MET A 575 -4.41 -3.23 -34.01
C MET A 575 -4.82 -4.47 -34.80
N PRO A 576 -4.01 -4.89 -35.80
CA PRO A 576 -4.16 -6.20 -36.43
C PRO A 576 -4.14 -7.29 -35.36
N LYS A 577 -4.92 -8.36 -35.54
CA LYS A 577 -4.94 -9.48 -34.57
C LYS A 577 -3.54 -10.06 -34.31
N SER A 578 -2.67 -10.00 -35.31
CA SER A 578 -1.26 -10.43 -35.25
C SER A 578 -0.41 -9.60 -34.28
N LEU A 579 -0.77 -8.33 -34.00
CA LEU A 579 -0.04 -7.39 -33.14
C LEU A 579 -0.70 -7.12 -31.77
N LYS A 580 -1.92 -7.62 -31.53
CA LYS A 580 -2.63 -7.39 -30.25
C LYS A 580 -1.87 -7.96 -29.06
N ASP A 581 -1.28 -9.15 -29.23
CA ASP A 581 -0.50 -9.84 -28.21
C ASP A 581 0.95 -9.94 -28.69
N LEU A 582 1.69 -8.84 -28.62
CA LEU A 582 3.11 -8.82 -28.95
C LEU A 582 3.84 -9.78 -28.01
N ILE A 583 4.36 -10.87 -28.57
CA ILE A 583 5.02 -11.91 -27.79
C ILE A 583 6.41 -11.40 -27.41
N ARG A 584 6.68 -11.31 -26.10
CA ARG A 584 8.04 -11.13 -25.60
C ARG A 584 8.62 -12.49 -25.24
N PRO A 585 9.79 -12.85 -25.78
CA PRO A 585 10.43 -14.11 -25.45
C PRO A 585 10.88 -14.08 -24.00
N LYS A 586 10.51 -15.12 -23.25
CA LYS A 586 10.93 -15.29 -21.85
C LYS A 586 11.59 -16.64 -21.69
N ALA A 587 12.59 -16.72 -20.82
CA ALA A 587 13.17 -18.00 -20.44
C ALA A 587 12.12 -18.78 -19.64
N SER A 588 11.80 -19.98 -20.12
CA SER A 588 10.94 -20.94 -19.44
C SER A 588 11.55 -22.33 -19.59
N PHE A 589 10.88 -23.37 -19.15
CA PHE A 589 11.34 -24.74 -19.30
C PHE A 589 10.17 -25.71 -19.30
N THR A 590 10.45 -26.94 -19.75
CA THR A 590 9.57 -28.08 -19.53
C THR A 590 10.12 -28.91 -18.37
N LEU A 591 9.32 -29.12 -17.32
CA LEU A 591 9.65 -29.97 -16.19
C LEU A 591 9.24 -31.42 -16.47
N LYS A 592 10.19 -32.34 -16.37
CA LYS A 592 10.07 -33.78 -16.64
C LYS A 592 10.46 -34.60 -15.42
N ARG A 593 10.02 -35.85 -15.37
CA ARG A 593 10.49 -36.83 -14.38
C ARG A 593 11.82 -37.46 -14.80
N LYS A 594 12.76 -37.59 -13.87
CA LYS A 594 14.07 -38.22 -14.06
C LYS A 594 13.95 -39.74 -14.09
N SER A 595 14.44 -40.37 -15.16
CA SER A 595 14.38 -41.82 -15.40
C SER A 595 15.24 -42.61 -14.40
N GLY A 596 14.68 -43.66 -13.77
CA GLY A 596 15.41 -44.58 -12.86
C GLY A 596 15.09 -44.47 -11.37
N SER A 597 14.06 -43.70 -10.98
CA SER A 597 13.65 -43.48 -9.59
C SER A 597 12.58 -44.46 -9.12
N GLU A 598 12.96 -45.70 -8.80
CA GLU A 598 12.07 -46.67 -8.14
C GLU A 598 12.24 -46.72 -6.60
N LYS A 599 11.09 -46.76 -5.91
CA LYS A 599 10.81 -47.20 -4.53
C LYS A 599 11.92 -46.94 -3.46
N GLY A 600 11.99 -45.70 -2.98
CA GLY A 600 12.75 -45.30 -1.78
C GLY A 600 12.30 -43.94 -1.22
N PHE A 601 12.71 -43.60 0.01
CA PHE A 601 12.52 -42.27 0.63
C PHE A 601 13.48 -41.25 -0.03
N PHE A 602 13.22 -40.88 -1.28
CA PHE A 602 13.93 -39.79 -1.96
C PHE A 602 13.18 -38.46 -1.74
N SER A 603 13.90 -37.34 -1.78
CA SER A 603 13.23 -36.03 -1.85
C SER A 603 12.58 -35.90 -3.23
N LEU A 604 11.32 -35.46 -3.32
CA LEU A 604 10.64 -35.25 -4.61
C LEU A 604 11.43 -34.43 -5.60
N ALA A 605 12.24 -33.53 -5.07
CA ALA A 605 12.95 -32.58 -5.86
C ALA A 605 14.17 -33.18 -6.58
N ASP A 606 14.64 -34.37 -6.16
CA ASP A 606 15.63 -35.15 -6.89
C ASP A 606 15.02 -35.94 -8.07
N LEU A 607 13.69 -35.92 -8.20
CA LEU A 607 12.93 -36.62 -9.24
C LEU A 607 12.67 -35.77 -10.48
N PHE A 608 13.00 -34.48 -10.47
CA PHE A 608 12.75 -33.59 -11.59
C PHE A 608 14.00 -33.39 -12.47
N ALA A 609 13.78 -33.33 -13.77
CA ALA A 609 14.71 -32.82 -14.78
C ALA A 609 13.99 -31.69 -15.53
N PHE A 610 14.71 -30.72 -16.07
CA PHE A 610 14.10 -29.65 -16.84
C PHE A 610 14.91 -29.37 -18.11
N ASP A 611 14.19 -29.03 -19.17
CA ASP A 611 14.77 -28.59 -20.43
C ASP A 611 14.41 -27.12 -20.62
N TRP A 612 15.42 -26.24 -20.60
CA TRP A 612 15.22 -24.81 -20.83
C TRP A 612 14.76 -24.54 -22.26
N GLU A 613 13.73 -23.73 -22.39
CA GLU A 613 13.07 -23.35 -23.63
C GLU A 613 12.76 -21.85 -23.61
N VAL A 614 12.62 -21.26 -24.79
CA VAL A 614 12.15 -19.88 -24.92
C VAL A 614 10.64 -19.94 -25.08
N ALA A 615 9.92 -19.42 -24.07
CA ALA A 615 8.49 -19.25 -24.14
C ALA A 615 8.17 -18.07 -25.07
N LEU A 616 7.39 -18.36 -26.10
CA LEU A 616 6.84 -17.44 -27.08
C LEU A 616 5.31 -17.40 -26.93
N GLY A 617 4.84 -16.86 -25.80
CA GLY A 617 3.44 -16.98 -25.38
C GLY A 617 3.17 -18.38 -24.85
N ASP A 618 2.24 -19.11 -25.48
CA ASP A 618 1.90 -20.51 -25.13
C ASP A 618 2.77 -21.55 -25.86
N GLU A 619 3.60 -21.09 -26.79
CA GLU A 619 4.50 -21.90 -27.60
C GLU A 619 5.91 -21.88 -27.01
N PHE A 620 6.66 -22.96 -27.19
CA PHE A 620 8.00 -23.13 -26.62
C PHE A 620 8.96 -23.56 -27.75
N VAL A 621 10.10 -22.89 -27.87
CA VAL A 621 11.14 -23.19 -28.87
C VAL A 621 12.52 -23.29 -28.20
N SER A 622 13.48 -23.95 -28.84
CA SER A 622 14.85 -24.01 -28.32
C SER A 622 15.57 -22.66 -28.47
N LEU A 623 16.63 -22.43 -27.67
CA LEU A 623 17.44 -21.20 -27.78
C LEU A 623 18.07 -21.04 -29.18
N ASP A 624 18.58 -22.14 -29.75
CA ASP A 624 19.19 -22.13 -31.08
C ASP A 624 18.17 -21.79 -32.18
N GLU A 625 16.95 -22.36 -32.07
CA GLU A 625 15.85 -22.04 -32.97
C GLU A 625 15.43 -20.58 -32.85
N PHE A 626 15.39 -20.04 -31.63
CA PHE A 626 15.10 -18.62 -31.38
C PHE A 626 16.18 -17.69 -31.97
N ILE A 627 17.47 -18.02 -31.78
CA ILE A 627 18.58 -17.25 -32.37
C ILE A 627 18.49 -17.27 -33.91
N ALA A 628 18.16 -18.42 -34.51
CA ALA A 628 17.97 -18.53 -35.96
C ALA A 628 16.78 -17.69 -36.48
N LEU A 629 15.70 -17.56 -35.70
CA LEU A 629 14.59 -16.65 -36.01
C LEU A 629 15.02 -15.18 -35.96
N GLN A 630 15.83 -14.80 -34.97
CA GLN A 630 16.35 -13.44 -34.82
C GLN A 630 17.31 -13.04 -35.95
N GLN A 631 18.18 -13.94 -36.40
CA GLN A 631 19.13 -13.62 -37.48
C GLN A 631 18.45 -13.30 -38.82
N LYS A 632 17.21 -13.76 -39.03
CA LYS A 632 16.44 -13.52 -40.27
C LYS A 632 15.72 -12.17 -40.29
N ALA A 633 15.45 -11.56 -39.13
CA ALA A 633 14.75 -10.27 -39.04
C ALA A 633 15.12 -9.53 -37.74
N CYS A 634 15.51 -8.26 -37.84
CA CYS A 634 15.89 -7.44 -36.70
C CYS A 634 14.67 -6.70 -36.14
N GLY A 635 14.31 -6.91 -34.87
CA GLY A 635 13.21 -6.21 -34.19
C GLY A 635 11.90 -7.01 -34.10
N LEU A 636 10.87 -6.58 -34.83
CA LEU A 636 9.56 -7.26 -34.92
C LEU A 636 9.67 -8.46 -35.86
N ILE A 637 9.54 -9.67 -35.33
CA ILE A 637 9.67 -10.92 -36.09
C ILE A 637 8.30 -11.56 -36.22
N ARG A 638 7.85 -11.82 -37.45
CA ARG A 638 6.61 -12.57 -37.69
C ARG A 638 6.83 -14.06 -37.38
N PHE A 639 6.07 -14.60 -36.45
CA PHE A 639 6.12 -16.02 -36.07
C PHE A 639 4.70 -16.61 -36.02
N LYS A 640 4.45 -17.60 -36.88
CA LYS A 640 3.10 -18.14 -37.15
C LYS A 640 2.12 -16.98 -37.49
N GLN A 641 1.08 -16.78 -36.68
CA GLN A 641 0.07 -15.72 -36.86
C GLN A 641 0.28 -14.51 -35.94
N LYS A 642 1.39 -14.43 -35.19
CA LYS A 642 1.69 -13.38 -34.21
C LYS A 642 3.06 -12.75 -34.47
N TYR A 643 3.33 -11.62 -33.83
CA TYR A 643 4.64 -10.98 -33.84
C TYR A 643 5.39 -11.18 -32.53
N ILE A 644 6.69 -11.43 -32.63
CA ILE A 644 7.64 -11.51 -31.52
C ILE A 644 8.48 -10.23 -31.52
N TYR A 645 8.68 -9.64 -30.34
CA TYR A 645 9.61 -8.54 -30.16
C TYR A 645 10.85 -9.00 -29.39
N THR A 646 12.04 -8.73 -29.95
CA THR A 646 13.31 -8.97 -29.27
C THR A 646 14.25 -7.77 -29.45
N ASP A 647 14.97 -7.42 -28.39
CA ASP A 647 16.08 -6.47 -28.40
C ASP A 647 17.37 -7.16 -27.92
N ALA A 648 18.49 -6.43 -27.96
CA ALA A 648 19.80 -6.97 -27.54
C ALA A 648 19.81 -7.34 -26.05
N ASP A 649 19.10 -6.59 -25.21
CA ASP A 649 19.03 -6.83 -23.77
C ASP A 649 18.23 -8.09 -23.42
N THR A 650 17.12 -8.33 -24.12
CA THR A 650 16.32 -9.55 -23.99
C THR A 650 17.14 -10.78 -24.40
N LEU A 651 17.92 -10.68 -25.47
CA LEU A 651 18.83 -11.75 -25.88
C LEU A 651 19.89 -12.03 -24.80
N ASN A 652 20.51 -10.99 -24.26
CA ASN A 652 21.48 -11.13 -23.17
C ASN A 652 20.85 -11.78 -21.94
N ARG A 653 19.63 -11.36 -21.55
CA ARG A 653 18.89 -11.96 -20.43
C ARG A 653 18.54 -13.42 -20.67
N LEU A 654 18.15 -13.79 -21.89
CA LEU A 654 17.92 -15.19 -22.26
C LEU A 654 19.23 -15.97 -22.20
N GLN A 655 20.32 -15.48 -22.80
CA GLN A 655 21.62 -16.14 -22.73
C GLN A 655 22.16 -16.24 -21.29
N GLU A 656 21.94 -15.25 -20.44
CA GLU A 656 22.26 -15.31 -19.01
C GLU A 656 21.41 -16.35 -18.26
N ALA A 657 20.09 -16.37 -18.50
CA ALA A 657 19.20 -17.37 -17.90
C ALA A 657 19.58 -18.79 -18.32
N PHE A 658 19.88 -18.96 -19.61
CA PHE A 658 20.35 -20.22 -20.19
C PHE A 658 21.82 -20.51 -19.89
N SER A 659 22.64 -19.61 -19.35
CA SER A 659 24.01 -19.97 -18.90
C SER A 659 24.03 -20.38 -17.42
N LYS A 660 23.00 -19.99 -16.66
CA LYS A 660 22.75 -20.46 -15.29
C LYS A 660 22.09 -21.86 -15.25
N MET A 661 22.28 -22.69 -16.29
CA MET A 661 21.55 -23.96 -16.53
C MET A 661 21.44 -24.88 -15.31
N ASP A 662 22.42 -24.87 -14.40
CA ASP A 662 22.52 -25.82 -13.28
C ASP A 662 21.93 -25.33 -11.94
N THR A 663 21.26 -24.17 -11.88
CA THR A 663 21.07 -23.44 -10.61
C THR A 663 19.69 -23.54 -9.95
N LEU A 664 18.68 -24.15 -10.58
CA LEU A 664 17.36 -24.28 -9.96
C LEU A 664 17.45 -25.21 -8.76
N SER A 665 17.09 -24.70 -7.59
CA SER A 665 17.08 -25.51 -6.39
C SER A 665 15.94 -26.53 -6.45
N PRO A 666 16.13 -27.70 -5.83
CA PRO A 666 15.07 -28.65 -5.50
C PRO A 666 13.72 -28.01 -5.09
N ALA A 667 13.77 -27.01 -4.21
CA ALA A 667 12.59 -26.31 -3.71
C ALA A 667 11.91 -25.45 -4.80
N GLN A 668 12.69 -24.76 -5.63
CA GLN A 668 12.18 -23.93 -6.71
C GLN A 668 11.47 -24.78 -7.78
N MET A 669 11.97 -25.98 -8.09
CA MET A 669 11.30 -26.89 -9.02
C MET A 669 9.95 -27.33 -8.50
N LEU A 670 9.85 -27.69 -7.22
CA LEU A 670 8.59 -28.10 -6.62
C LEU A 670 7.60 -26.93 -6.54
N GLN A 671 8.07 -25.73 -6.18
CA GLN A 671 7.24 -24.52 -6.22
C GLN A 671 6.68 -24.29 -7.61
N THR A 672 7.53 -24.36 -8.62
CA THR A 672 7.15 -24.22 -10.03
C THR A 672 6.13 -25.27 -10.44
N ALA A 673 6.30 -26.52 -10.02
CA ALA A 673 5.37 -27.60 -10.32
C ALA A 673 4.00 -27.40 -9.64
N LEU A 674 3.96 -26.80 -8.45
CA LEU A 674 2.72 -26.49 -7.72
C LEU A 674 1.99 -25.25 -8.28
N THR A 675 2.75 -24.29 -8.82
CA THR A 675 2.20 -23.05 -9.40
C THR A 675 1.95 -23.14 -10.90
N GLU A 676 2.55 -24.13 -11.58
CA GLU A 676 2.73 -24.20 -13.04
C GLU A 676 3.44 -22.95 -13.63
N GLU A 677 4.23 -22.26 -12.78
CA GLU A 677 4.85 -20.97 -13.11
C GLU A 677 6.21 -20.79 -12.41
N TYR A 678 7.20 -20.25 -13.13
CA TYR A 678 8.49 -19.82 -12.58
C TYR A 678 8.70 -18.33 -12.85
N ASN A 679 8.95 -17.53 -11.81
CA ASN A 679 9.08 -16.05 -11.92
C ASN A 679 7.91 -15.39 -12.68
N SER A 680 6.67 -15.86 -12.48
CA SER A 680 5.46 -15.41 -13.20
C SER A 680 5.51 -15.67 -14.71
N VAL A 681 6.26 -16.68 -15.14
CA VAL A 681 6.28 -17.21 -16.51
C VAL A 681 5.71 -18.63 -16.49
N PRO A 682 4.78 -18.98 -17.37
CA PRO A 682 4.21 -20.32 -17.41
C PRO A 682 5.29 -21.35 -17.73
N VAL A 683 5.25 -22.46 -17.01
CA VAL A 683 6.15 -23.62 -17.17
C VAL A 683 5.32 -24.81 -17.62
N ARG A 684 5.85 -25.58 -18.58
CA ARG A 684 5.17 -26.78 -19.04
C ARG A 684 5.52 -27.95 -18.12
N LEU A 685 4.49 -28.65 -17.64
CA LEU A 685 4.66 -29.90 -16.89
C LEU A 685 4.38 -31.09 -17.81
N SER A 686 5.22 -32.12 -17.75
CA SER A 686 4.88 -33.40 -18.37
C SER A 686 3.73 -34.08 -17.63
N ASP A 687 2.99 -34.97 -18.29
CA ASP A 687 1.86 -35.66 -17.68
C ASP A 687 2.29 -36.47 -16.44
N GLU A 688 3.50 -37.04 -16.45
CA GLU A 688 4.05 -37.77 -15.31
C GLU A 688 4.31 -36.87 -14.09
N VAL A 689 4.72 -35.61 -14.32
CA VAL A 689 4.92 -34.63 -13.25
C VAL A 689 3.58 -34.16 -12.69
N ARG A 690 2.57 -33.97 -13.55
CA ARG A 690 1.21 -33.63 -13.10
C ARG A 690 0.59 -34.70 -12.22
N GLU A 691 0.72 -35.98 -12.61
CA GLU A 691 0.26 -37.08 -11.76
C GLU A 691 1.04 -37.15 -10.44
N LEU A 692 2.37 -36.92 -10.46
CA LEU A 692 3.17 -36.85 -9.24
C LEU A 692 2.68 -35.74 -8.28
N ILE A 693 2.44 -34.53 -8.79
CA ILE A 693 1.88 -33.42 -7.98
C ILE A 693 0.46 -33.75 -7.49
N ARG A 694 -0.35 -34.44 -8.30
CA ARG A 694 -1.65 -34.93 -7.88
C ARG A 694 -1.51 -35.93 -6.73
N GLU A 695 -0.57 -36.86 -6.77
CA GLU A 695 -0.27 -37.77 -5.65
C GLU A 695 0.15 -37.02 -4.37
N LEU A 696 0.86 -35.89 -4.49
CA LEU A 696 1.20 -35.04 -3.33
C LEU A 696 0.01 -34.33 -2.70
N THR A 697 -1.04 -34.11 -3.48
CA THR A 697 -2.23 -33.37 -3.04
C THR A 697 -3.37 -34.32 -2.69
N LEU A 698 -3.42 -35.52 -3.27
CA LEU A 698 -4.35 -36.60 -2.96
C LEU A 698 -4.16 -37.12 -1.52
N GLN A 699 -5.27 -37.30 -0.83
CA GLN A 699 -5.32 -37.83 0.53
C GLN A 699 -5.62 -39.33 0.47
N GLU A 700 -4.58 -40.14 0.37
CA GLU A 700 -4.74 -41.59 0.55
C GLU A 700 -4.90 -41.93 2.03
N LYS A 701 -5.85 -42.80 2.33
CA LYS A 701 -6.07 -43.30 3.69
C LYS A 701 -4.97 -44.29 4.03
N ILE A 702 -4.13 -43.96 5.00
CA ILE A 702 -3.06 -44.83 5.48
C ILE A 702 -3.59 -45.69 6.61
N GLU A 703 -3.30 -46.99 6.56
CA GLU A 703 -3.70 -47.93 7.62
C GLU A 703 -3.09 -47.54 8.96
N LEU A 704 -3.95 -47.48 9.99
CA LEU A 704 -3.55 -47.16 11.35
C LEU A 704 -2.65 -48.27 11.92
N PRO A 705 -1.64 -47.92 12.74
CA PRO A 705 -0.74 -48.90 13.31
C PRO A 705 -1.45 -49.82 14.31
N LYS A 706 -1.11 -51.12 14.29
CA LYS A 706 -1.81 -52.16 15.07
C LYS A 706 -1.70 -51.97 16.59
N GLY A 707 -0.62 -51.34 17.06
CA GLY A 707 -0.35 -51.10 18.48
C GLY A 707 -1.08 -49.90 19.08
N LEU A 708 -1.93 -49.20 18.30
CA LEU A 708 -2.58 -47.97 18.73
C LEU A 708 -3.78 -48.27 19.64
N GLN A 709 -3.73 -47.78 20.87
CA GLN A 709 -4.80 -47.94 21.87
C GLN A 709 -5.75 -46.72 21.87
N ALA A 710 -6.18 -46.29 20.69
CA ALA A 710 -7.10 -45.17 20.51
C ALA A 710 -7.90 -45.31 19.20
N GLN A 711 -9.13 -44.79 19.20
CA GLN A 711 -9.91 -44.61 17.97
C GLN A 711 -9.73 -43.16 17.48
N LEU A 712 -9.16 -43.00 16.29
CA LEU A 712 -8.99 -41.68 15.68
C LEU A 712 -10.30 -41.22 15.04
N ARG A 713 -10.57 -39.92 15.15
CA ARG A 713 -11.65 -39.28 14.37
C ARG A 713 -11.23 -39.15 12.90
N PRO A 714 -12.16 -39.03 11.94
CA PRO A 714 -11.83 -38.96 10.51
C PRO A 714 -10.81 -37.85 10.18
N TYR A 715 -10.92 -36.67 10.79
CA TYR A 715 -9.92 -35.63 10.58
C TYR A 715 -8.55 -36.00 11.19
N GLN A 716 -8.50 -36.68 12.34
CA GLN A 716 -7.23 -37.12 12.94
C GLN A 716 -6.55 -38.17 12.06
N GLU A 717 -7.31 -39.10 11.48
CA GLU A 717 -6.79 -40.06 10.48
C GLU A 717 -6.18 -39.33 9.28
N ARG A 718 -6.88 -38.30 8.77
CA ARG A 718 -6.38 -37.46 7.67
C ARG A 718 -5.08 -36.74 8.03
N GLY A 719 -4.98 -36.16 9.23
CA GLY A 719 -3.78 -35.42 9.62
C GLY A 719 -2.58 -36.32 9.91
N PHE A 720 -2.79 -37.51 10.50
CA PHE A 720 -1.77 -38.57 10.58
C PHE A 720 -1.30 -39.00 9.18
N SER A 721 -2.23 -39.35 8.30
CA SER A 721 -1.93 -39.83 6.93
C SER A 721 -1.14 -38.78 6.15
N TRP A 722 -1.53 -37.51 6.29
CA TRP A 722 -0.85 -36.37 5.68
C TRP A 722 0.58 -36.17 6.19
N MET A 723 0.81 -36.18 7.52
CA MET A 723 2.16 -36.07 8.07
C MET A 723 3.06 -37.24 7.63
N TYR A 724 2.53 -38.47 7.67
CA TYR A 724 3.28 -39.65 7.25
C TYR A 724 3.62 -39.61 5.76
N ARG A 725 2.68 -39.20 4.90
CA ARG A 725 2.93 -39.01 3.47
C ARG A 725 4.02 -37.98 3.24
N ASN A 726 3.93 -36.80 3.85
CA ASN A 726 4.93 -35.73 3.73
C ASN A 726 6.32 -36.23 4.16
N MET A 727 6.41 -37.00 5.25
CA MET A 727 7.64 -37.63 5.69
C MET A 727 8.18 -38.63 4.64
N ARG A 728 7.31 -39.43 4.00
CA ARG A 728 7.71 -40.41 2.97
C ARG A 728 8.35 -39.78 1.74
N ILE A 729 7.92 -38.59 1.38
CA ILE A 729 8.44 -37.82 0.25
C ILE A 729 9.59 -36.87 0.63
N GLY A 730 10.08 -36.95 1.87
CA GLY A 730 11.22 -36.19 2.36
C GLY A 730 10.92 -34.77 2.87
N PHE A 731 9.64 -34.45 3.13
CA PHE A 731 9.21 -33.13 3.62
C PHE A 731 8.76 -33.17 5.08
N GLY A 732 9.05 -32.09 5.80
CA GLY A 732 8.46 -31.79 7.10
C GLY A 732 7.03 -31.27 7.01
N SER A 733 6.39 -31.14 8.17
CA SER A 733 4.96 -30.82 8.27
C SER A 733 4.67 -29.80 9.36
N ILE A 734 3.75 -28.88 9.09
CA ILE A 734 3.20 -27.93 10.06
C ILE A 734 1.74 -28.31 10.35
N LEU A 735 1.50 -28.87 11.53
CA LEU A 735 0.14 -29.18 11.99
C LEU A 735 -0.35 -28.06 12.90
N ALA A 736 -1.23 -27.23 12.36
CA ALA A 736 -1.71 -25.99 12.93
C ALA A 736 -3.18 -26.05 13.38
N ASP A 737 -3.65 -27.24 13.76
CA ASP A 737 -5.01 -27.43 14.28
C ASP A 737 -5.26 -26.63 15.56
N ASP A 738 -6.50 -26.20 15.78
CA ASP A 738 -6.94 -25.62 17.06
C ASP A 738 -6.60 -26.53 18.25
N MET A 739 -6.39 -25.89 19.40
CA MET A 739 -5.97 -26.58 20.62
C MET A 739 -7.04 -27.56 21.11
N GLY A 740 -6.67 -28.83 21.29
CA GLY A 740 -7.64 -29.85 21.73
C GLY A 740 -8.23 -30.70 20.61
N LEU A 741 -7.87 -30.46 19.34
CA LEU A 741 -8.16 -31.35 18.21
C LEU A 741 -7.33 -32.65 18.20
N GLY A 742 -6.39 -32.82 19.14
CA GLY A 742 -5.58 -34.03 19.27
C GLY A 742 -4.38 -34.08 18.34
N LYS A 743 -3.64 -32.97 18.21
CA LYS A 743 -2.34 -32.92 17.48
C LYS A 743 -1.35 -33.96 18.02
N THR A 744 -1.23 -34.05 19.33
CA THR A 744 -0.36 -35.02 20.03
C THR A 744 -0.69 -36.46 19.67
N LEU A 745 -1.97 -36.84 19.69
CA LEU A 745 -2.42 -38.19 19.29
C LEU A 745 -2.05 -38.49 17.82
N GLN A 746 -2.23 -37.54 16.91
CA GLN A 746 -1.85 -37.70 15.50
C GLN A 746 -0.34 -37.91 15.35
N SER A 747 0.48 -37.17 16.12
CA SER A 747 1.94 -37.33 16.14
C SER A 747 2.39 -38.65 16.77
N ILE A 748 1.75 -39.09 17.85
CA ILE A 748 2.03 -40.41 18.46
C ILE A 748 1.71 -41.53 17.47
N THR A 749 0.59 -41.42 16.75
CA THR A 749 0.19 -42.38 15.71
C THR A 749 1.24 -42.48 14.60
N LEU A 750 1.81 -41.34 14.18
CA LEU A 750 2.93 -41.32 13.24
C LEU A 750 4.15 -42.06 13.78
N ILE A 751 4.59 -41.75 15.00
CA ILE A 751 5.79 -42.37 15.58
C ILE A 751 5.60 -43.89 15.77
N LEU A 752 4.40 -44.31 16.20
CA LEU A 752 4.07 -45.71 16.34
C LEU A 752 4.10 -46.45 14.99
N LYS A 753 3.61 -45.82 13.92
CA LYS A 753 3.70 -46.37 12.56
C LYS A 753 5.16 -46.58 12.13
N LEU A 754 6.05 -45.62 12.43
CA LEU A 754 7.49 -45.75 12.14
C LEU A 754 8.14 -46.89 12.94
N LYS A 755 7.68 -47.14 14.16
CA LYS A 755 8.13 -48.29 14.95
C LYS A 755 7.68 -49.61 14.35
N GLU A 756 6.42 -49.72 13.92
CA GLU A 756 5.88 -50.92 13.27
C GLU A 756 6.65 -51.27 11.99
N GLU A 757 7.20 -50.26 11.31
CA GLU A 757 8.04 -50.42 10.12
C GLU A 757 9.53 -50.69 10.43
N GLY A 758 9.90 -50.85 11.70
CA GLY A 758 11.29 -51.12 12.13
C GLY A 758 12.24 -49.91 12.03
N ARG A 759 11.76 -48.72 11.67
CA ARG A 759 12.64 -47.55 11.42
C ARG A 759 13.27 -46.99 12.68
N LEU A 760 12.65 -47.22 13.84
CA LEU A 760 13.15 -46.74 15.13
C LEU A 760 14.27 -47.62 15.74
N GLU A 761 14.65 -48.71 15.07
CA GLU A 761 15.73 -49.59 15.52
C GLU A 761 17.12 -48.91 15.39
N GLN A 762 17.32 -48.13 14.32
CA GLN A 762 18.61 -47.48 14.01
C GLN A 762 18.62 -45.98 14.35
N GLU A 763 17.49 -45.29 14.17
CA GLU A 763 17.36 -43.85 14.39
C GLU A 763 16.24 -43.56 15.39
N LYS A 764 16.39 -42.49 16.17
CA LYS A 764 15.44 -42.15 17.25
C LYS A 764 14.66 -40.87 16.97
N VAL A 765 13.59 -40.64 17.73
CA VAL A 765 12.77 -39.41 17.64
C VAL A 765 13.14 -38.43 18.75
N LEU A 766 13.26 -37.15 18.41
CA LEU A 766 13.43 -36.06 19.36
C LEU A 766 12.13 -35.25 19.46
N ILE A 767 11.57 -35.14 20.66
CA ILE A 767 10.40 -34.30 20.92
C ILE A 767 10.80 -33.16 21.85
N VAL A 768 10.53 -31.93 21.43
CA VAL A 768 10.84 -30.71 22.16
C VAL A 768 9.54 -30.00 22.50
N VAL A 769 9.28 -29.86 23.79
CA VAL A 769 8.02 -29.30 24.30
C VAL A 769 8.29 -28.18 25.31
N PRO A 770 7.33 -27.30 25.59
CA PRO A 770 7.38 -26.46 26.78
C PRO A 770 7.53 -27.31 28.05
N THR A 771 8.17 -26.77 29.09
CA THR A 771 8.44 -27.54 30.33
C THR A 771 7.19 -28.13 30.98
N GLY A 772 6.06 -27.41 30.95
CA GLY A 772 4.80 -27.91 31.51
C GLY A 772 4.13 -29.02 30.70
N LEU A 773 4.64 -29.35 29.51
CA LEU A 773 4.08 -30.35 28.60
C LEU A 773 4.80 -31.71 28.63
N LEU A 774 5.95 -31.80 29.30
CA LEU A 774 6.75 -33.03 29.39
C LEU A 774 5.95 -34.22 29.91
N THR A 775 5.26 -34.06 31.04
CA THR A 775 4.49 -35.15 31.67
C THR A 775 3.29 -35.55 30.84
N ASN A 776 2.59 -34.58 30.24
CA ASN A 776 1.43 -34.84 29.40
C ASN A 776 1.81 -35.69 28.18
N TRP A 777 2.91 -35.36 27.50
CA TRP A 777 3.43 -36.18 26.40
C TRP A 777 3.80 -37.59 26.85
N GLN A 778 4.48 -37.73 28.00
CA GLN A 778 4.82 -39.03 28.54
C GLN A 778 3.57 -39.88 28.86
N ALA A 779 2.56 -39.27 29.48
CA ALA A 779 1.30 -39.93 29.82
C ALA A 779 0.51 -40.33 28.56
N GLU A 780 0.42 -39.45 27.56
CA GLU A 780 -0.27 -39.73 26.31
C GLU A 780 0.41 -40.83 25.50
N ILE A 781 1.75 -40.85 25.43
CA ILE A 781 2.49 -41.95 24.78
C ILE A 781 2.21 -43.28 25.50
N SER A 782 2.33 -43.29 26.84
CA SER A 782 2.09 -44.50 27.64
C SER A 782 0.66 -45.01 27.52
N ARG A 783 -0.31 -44.11 27.33
CA ARG A 783 -1.74 -44.44 27.16
C ARG A 783 -2.08 -44.94 25.76
N PHE A 784 -1.63 -44.24 24.73
CA PHE A 784 -2.08 -44.49 23.35
C PHE A 784 -1.17 -45.45 22.59
N ALA A 785 0.10 -45.55 22.98
CA ALA A 785 1.09 -46.40 22.32
C ALA A 785 2.08 -46.99 23.34
N PRO A 786 1.63 -47.89 24.25
CA PRO A 786 2.48 -48.42 25.34
C PRO A 786 3.74 -49.16 24.86
N SER A 787 3.77 -49.59 23.59
CA SER A 787 4.93 -50.23 22.99
C SER A 787 6.08 -49.26 22.70
N LEU A 788 5.88 -47.94 22.71
CA LEU A 788 6.93 -46.94 22.49
C LEU A 788 7.72 -46.68 23.79
N SER A 789 9.05 -46.80 23.73
CA SER A 789 9.90 -46.44 24.88
C SER A 789 10.25 -44.95 24.86
N VAL A 790 10.14 -44.29 26.03
CA VAL A 790 10.36 -42.84 26.18
C VAL A 790 11.44 -42.57 27.22
N PHE A 791 12.39 -41.71 26.88
CA PHE A 791 13.42 -41.21 27.79
C PHE A 791 13.27 -39.70 27.98
N VAL A 792 13.02 -39.27 29.22
CA VAL A 792 12.87 -37.85 29.56
C VAL A 792 14.23 -37.24 29.86
N TYR A 793 14.70 -36.32 29.02
CA TYR A 793 15.96 -35.60 29.18
C TYR A 793 15.73 -34.21 29.81
N HIS A 794 15.69 -34.17 31.14
CA HIS A 794 15.43 -32.96 31.92
C HIS A 794 16.11 -33.02 33.31
N GLY A 795 16.28 -31.88 33.98
CA GLY A 795 16.89 -31.80 35.33
C GLY A 795 18.42 -31.66 35.36
N ALA A 796 18.99 -31.45 36.55
CA ALA A 796 20.42 -31.16 36.74
C ALA A 796 21.33 -32.38 36.56
N SER A 797 20.86 -33.58 36.89
CA SER A 797 21.58 -34.85 36.78
C SER A 797 21.39 -35.57 35.44
N ARG A 798 20.94 -34.86 34.40
CA ARG A 798 20.64 -35.44 33.09
C ARG A 798 21.91 -35.92 32.38
N GLU A 799 21.92 -37.17 31.91
CA GLU A 799 23.05 -37.75 31.19
C GLU A 799 22.58 -38.55 29.96
N LEU A 800 23.04 -38.15 28.77
CA LEU A 800 22.67 -38.80 27.50
C LEU A 800 23.25 -40.21 27.29
N LYS A 801 24.18 -40.64 28.15
CA LYS A 801 24.79 -41.98 28.08
C LYS A 801 23.79 -43.09 28.42
N HIS A 802 22.73 -42.76 29.15
CA HIS A 802 21.66 -43.69 29.54
C HIS A 802 20.47 -43.70 28.58
N PHE A 803 20.58 -43.01 27.44
CA PHE A 803 19.50 -42.98 26.44
C PHE A 803 19.50 -44.26 25.60
N ASP A 804 18.55 -45.16 25.90
CA ASP A 804 18.20 -46.33 25.10
C ASP A 804 16.66 -46.44 25.01
N ALA A 805 16.07 -45.57 24.19
CA ALA A 805 14.62 -45.50 23.99
C ALA A 805 14.29 -45.04 22.57
N ASP A 806 13.05 -45.25 22.12
CA ASP A 806 12.55 -44.83 20.81
C ASP A 806 12.46 -43.30 20.70
N ILE A 807 12.07 -42.65 21.82
CA ILE A 807 11.79 -41.21 21.90
C ILE A 807 12.65 -40.57 22.99
N LEU A 808 13.34 -39.48 22.66
CA LEU A 808 13.90 -38.55 23.63
C LEU A 808 12.98 -37.34 23.76
N LEU A 809 12.47 -37.10 24.97
CA LEU A 809 11.57 -35.99 25.29
C LEU A 809 12.31 -34.92 26.11
N THR A 810 12.34 -33.68 25.63
CA THR A 810 13.08 -32.59 26.30
C THR A 810 12.37 -31.24 26.14
N THR A 811 12.98 -30.16 26.66
CA THR A 811 12.43 -28.79 26.59
C THR A 811 13.28 -27.85 25.77
N TYR A 812 12.67 -26.77 25.27
CA TYR A 812 13.37 -25.72 24.53
C TYR A 812 14.59 -25.16 25.28
N GLY A 813 14.45 -24.92 26.59
CA GLY A 813 15.53 -24.42 27.43
C GLY A 813 16.70 -25.41 27.56
N ILE A 814 16.40 -26.71 27.72
CA ILE A 814 17.43 -27.76 27.80
C ILE A 814 18.11 -27.96 26.45
N LEU A 815 17.34 -27.98 25.35
CA LEU A 815 17.89 -28.08 24.01
C LEU A 815 18.86 -26.94 23.72
N ARG A 816 18.54 -25.70 24.12
CA ARG A 816 19.42 -24.55 23.99
C ARG A 816 20.73 -24.75 24.76
N SER A 817 20.65 -25.16 26.01
CA SER A 817 21.83 -25.34 26.87
C SER A 817 22.72 -26.51 26.45
N ASP A 818 22.12 -27.60 25.99
CA ASP A 818 22.81 -28.86 25.66
C ASP A 818 22.89 -29.13 24.15
N GLN A 819 22.74 -28.09 23.33
CA GLN A 819 22.66 -28.19 21.87
C GLN A 819 23.83 -29.00 21.28
N ILE A 820 25.05 -28.76 21.75
CA ILE A 820 26.27 -29.44 21.28
C ILE A 820 26.16 -30.96 21.49
N LYS A 821 25.58 -31.41 22.60
CA LYS A 821 25.44 -32.84 22.90
C LYS A 821 24.37 -33.49 22.02
N LEU A 822 23.22 -32.81 21.87
CA LEU A 822 22.10 -33.31 21.08
C LEU A 822 22.41 -33.33 19.57
N LYS A 823 23.24 -32.39 19.09
CA LYS A 823 23.68 -32.27 17.68
C LYS A 823 24.57 -33.42 17.21
N ARG A 824 25.23 -34.13 18.13
CA ARG A 824 26.13 -35.27 17.81
C ARG A 824 25.38 -36.53 17.37
N ARG A 825 24.07 -36.62 17.66
CA ARG A 825 23.22 -37.75 17.24
C ARG A 825 22.41 -37.35 16.00
N LYS A 826 22.14 -38.32 15.14
CA LYS A 826 21.20 -38.17 14.02
C LYS A 826 19.81 -38.59 14.50
N TRP A 827 18.81 -37.76 14.21
CA TRP A 827 17.41 -38.02 14.57
C TRP A 827 16.61 -38.34 13.31
N LEU A 828 15.71 -39.32 13.38
CA LEU A 828 14.81 -39.62 12.27
C LEU A 828 13.76 -38.51 12.14
N VAL A 829 13.09 -38.20 13.24
CA VAL A 829 12.10 -37.14 13.33
C VAL A 829 12.45 -36.22 14.50
N MET A 830 12.42 -34.91 14.25
CA MET A 830 12.39 -33.90 15.29
C MET A 830 11.01 -33.25 15.29
N LEU A 831 10.32 -33.33 16.41
CA LEU A 831 9.02 -32.71 16.61
C LEU A 831 9.13 -31.59 17.64
N ILE A 832 8.54 -30.43 17.32
CA ILE A 832 8.38 -29.32 18.25
C ILE A 832 6.89 -29.09 18.51
N ASP A 833 6.53 -28.87 19.77
CA ASP A 833 5.17 -28.50 20.18
C ASP A 833 5.13 -27.05 20.66
N GLU A 834 4.03 -26.35 20.40
CA GLU A 834 3.91 -24.90 20.58
C GLU A 834 5.01 -24.13 19.80
N ALA A 835 5.04 -24.33 18.47
CA ALA A 835 6.06 -23.78 17.56
C ALA A 835 6.17 -22.25 17.55
N GLN A 836 5.23 -21.50 18.12
CA GLN A 836 5.37 -20.06 18.37
C GLN A 836 6.59 -19.72 19.24
N ASN A 837 7.13 -20.69 20.00
CA ASN A 837 8.39 -20.56 20.73
C ASN A 837 9.62 -20.30 19.83
N ILE A 838 9.50 -20.43 18.51
CA ILE A 838 10.57 -20.13 17.53
C ILE A 838 10.22 -19.03 16.52
N LYS A 839 9.22 -18.17 16.83
CA LYS A 839 8.70 -17.14 15.91
C LYS A 839 9.73 -16.09 15.43
N ASN A 840 10.80 -15.88 16.20
CA ASN A 840 11.88 -14.97 15.84
C ASN A 840 13.18 -15.73 15.59
N GLN A 841 13.69 -15.66 14.35
CA GLN A 841 14.93 -16.31 13.90
C GLN A 841 16.18 -15.91 14.71
N ASP A 842 16.24 -14.68 15.22
CA ASP A 842 17.48 -14.15 15.80
C ASP A 842 17.72 -14.62 17.24
N THR A 843 16.70 -15.15 17.89
CA THR A 843 16.81 -15.63 19.27
C THR A 843 17.73 -16.85 19.37
N ALA A 844 18.49 -16.93 20.46
CA ALA A 844 19.37 -18.07 20.73
C ALA A 844 18.60 -19.41 20.78
N GLN A 845 17.34 -19.39 21.22
CA GLN A 845 16.48 -20.56 21.25
C GLN A 845 16.13 -21.05 19.83
N SER A 846 15.66 -20.18 18.94
CA SER A 846 15.34 -20.54 17.55
C SER A 846 16.56 -21.05 16.78
N LYS A 847 17.71 -20.39 16.97
CA LYS A 847 19.00 -20.84 16.41
C LYS A 847 19.39 -22.23 16.92
N ALA A 848 19.15 -22.50 18.20
CA ALA A 848 19.46 -23.80 18.80
C ALA A 848 18.59 -24.93 18.20
N VAL A 849 17.27 -24.71 18.15
CA VAL A 849 16.29 -25.66 17.61
C VAL A 849 16.57 -25.98 16.15
N ARG A 850 16.76 -24.97 15.29
CA ARG A 850 17.07 -25.14 13.85
C ARG A 850 18.45 -25.77 13.59
N GLY A 851 19.32 -25.76 14.59
CA GLY A 851 20.67 -26.31 14.49
C GLY A 851 20.77 -27.82 14.70
N ILE A 852 19.69 -28.49 15.09
CA ILE A 852 19.66 -29.95 15.32
C ILE A 852 19.39 -30.70 14.01
N PRO A 853 20.28 -31.62 13.60
CA PRO A 853 20.08 -32.42 12.40
C PRO A 853 19.02 -33.50 12.64
N ALA A 854 17.99 -33.51 11.79
CA ALA A 854 17.00 -34.58 11.71
C ALA A 854 16.61 -34.83 10.25
N ALA A 855 16.16 -36.05 9.92
CA ALA A 855 15.70 -36.36 8.56
C ALA A 855 14.33 -35.73 8.25
N THR A 856 13.49 -35.52 9.26
CA THR A 856 12.19 -34.85 9.11
C THR A 856 11.90 -33.96 10.31
N HIS A 857 11.39 -32.75 10.05
CA HIS A 857 11.00 -31.78 11.08
C HIS A 857 9.50 -31.55 11.08
N ILE A 858 8.86 -31.66 12.25
CA ILE A 858 7.41 -31.49 12.40
C ILE A 858 7.15 -30.39 13.43
N ALA A 859 6.38 -29.38 13.04
CA ALA A 859 5.97 -28.30 13.91
C ALA A 859 4.48 -28.44 14.27
N LEU A 860 4.17 -28.48 15.56
CA LEU A 860 2.81 -28.40 16.06
C LEU A 860 2.56 -26.98 16.60
N SER A 861 1.47 -26.36 16.19
CA SER A 861 1.05 -25.05 16.70
C SER A 861 -0.46 -24.97 16.86
N GLY A 862 -0.95 -24.18 17.81
CA GLY A 862 -2.35 -23.75 17.86
C GLY A 862 -2.62 -22.51 17.01
N THR A 863 -1.58 -21.71 16.74
CA THR A 863 -1.63 -20.42 16.04
C THR A 863 -0.36 -20.28 15.19
N PRO A 864 -0.37 -20.73 13.93
CA PRO A 864 0.85 -20.79 13.10
C PRO A 864 1.36 -19.39 12.69
N VAL A 865 0.53 -18.36 12.75
CA VAL A 865 0.89 -16.96 12.50
C VAL A 865 0.25 -16.13 13.61
N GLU A 866 1.06 -15.47 14.44
CA GLU A 866 0.54 -14.59 15.49
C GLU A 866 0.42 -13.15 14.97
N ASN A 867 1.44 -12.63 14.27
CA ASN A 867 1.46 -11.20 13.90
C ASN A 867 2.05 -10.90 12.50
N HIS A 868 2.95 -11.71 11.96
CA HIS A 868 3.66 -11.38 10.70
C HIS A 868 3.96 -12.59 9.81
N LEU A 869 3.93 -12.42 8.48
CA LEU A 869 4.34 -13.45 7.51
C LEU A 869 5.78 -13.95 7.71
N THR A 870 6.65 -13.15 8.34
CA THR A 870 8.02 -13.57 8.68
C THR A 870 8.07 -14.60 9.80
N GLU A 871 7.08 -14.63 10.69
CA GLU A 871 6.95 -15.68 11.72
C GLU A 871 6.60 -17.02 11.06
N PHE A 872 5.68 -16.99 10.09
CA PHE A 872 5.36 -18.15 9.27
C PHE A 872 6.60 -18.69 8.56
N TRP A 873 7.39 -17.80 7.93
CA TRP A 873 8.63 -18.20 7.28
C TRP A 873 9.58 -18.92 8.25
N CYS A 874 9.69 -18.47 9.51
CA CYS A 874 10.54 -19.13 10.50
C CYS A 874 10.10 -20.56 10.80
N ILE A 875 8.79 -20.80 10.93
CA ILE A 875 8.22 -22.13 11.18
C ILE A 875 8.36 -23.01 9.93
N MET A 876 8.11 -22.44 8.75
CA MET A 876 8.26 -23.14 7.47
C MET A 876 9.70 -23.53 7.18
N ASP A 877 10.67 -22.66 7.47
CA ASP A 877 12.08 -23.00 7.33
C ASP A 877 12.55 -24.03 8.39
N TYR A 878 11.93 -24.07 9.57
CA TYR A 878 12.17 -25.18 10.50
C TYR A 878 11.66 -26.51 9.93
N ALA A 879 10.43 -26.54 9.42
CA ALA A 879 9.83 -27.78 8.88
C ALA A 879 10.50 -28.23 7.58
N ASN A 880 10.76 -27.29 6.67
CA ASN A 880 11.27 -27.51 5.32
C ASN A 880 12.35 -26.47 5.00
N ARG A 881 13.55 -26.71 5.52
CA ARG A 881 14.66 -25.76 5.46
C ARG A 881 15.03 -25.37 4.04
N GLY A 882 15.14 -24.07 3.79
CA GLY A 882 15.47 -23.51 2.48
C GLY A 882 14.34 -23.56 1.45
N TYR A 883 13.16 -24.09 1.80
CA TYR A 883 12.04 -24.18 0.86
C TYR A 883 11.60 -22.80 0.35
N LEU A 884 11.36 -21.85 1.26
CA LEU A 884 11.01 -20.47 0.93
C LEU A 884 12.24 -19.56 0.74
N ASP A 885 13.39 -20.14 0.39
CA ASP A 885 14.67 -19.43 0.25
C ASP A 885 15.06 -18.66 1.54
N THR A 886 15.96 -17.70 1.44
CA THR A 886 16.36 -16.82 2.53
C THR A 886 15.24 -15.84 2.90
N LEU A 887 15.24 -15.36 4.16
CA LEU A 887 14.27 -14.37 4.63
C LEU A 887 14.23 -13.10 3.77
N LYS A 888 15.37 -12.72 3.18
CA LYS A 888 15.47 -11.57 2.27
C LYS A 888 14.67 -11.82 0.98
N VAL A 889 14.91 -12.94 0.31
CA VAL A 889 14.21 -13.32 -0.92
C VAL A 889 12.71 -13.52 -0.64
N PHE A 890 12.37 -14.15 0.49
CA PHE A 890 10.98 -14.31 0.94
C PHE A 890 10.25 -12.97 1.09
N LYS A 891 10.91 -11.97 1.70
CA LYS A 891 10.34 -10.63 1.84
C LYS A 891 10.11 -9.96 0.48
N GLU A 892 11.08 -10.08 -0.42
CA GLU A 892 11.01 -9.47 -1.75
C GLU A 892 9.92 -10.13 -2.63
N HIS A 893 9.78 -11.45 -2.58
CA HIS A 893 8.88 -12.19 -3.47
C HIS A 893 7.46 -12.41 -2.92
N TYR A 894 7.29 -12.44 -1.59
CA TYR A 894 6.00 -12.73 -0.96
C TYR A 894 5.59 -11.66 0.05
N ALA A 895 6.37 -11.42 1.10
CA ALA A 895 5.88 -10.59 2.21
C ALA A 895 5.60 -9.13 1.79
N ASN A 896 6.52 -8.48 1.08
CA ASN A 896 6.36 -7.10 0.65
C ASN A 896 5.25 -6.93 -0.40
N PRO A 897 5.16 -7.75 -1.48
CA PRO A 897 4.02 -7.70 -2.40
C PRO A 897 2.66 -7.83 -1.70
N ILE A 898 2.54 -8.79 -0.78
CA ILE A 898 1.28 -9.03 -0.06
C ILE A 898 0.97 -7.90 0.93
N GLN A 899 1.95 -7.43 1.70
CA GLN A 899 1.71 -6.48 2.80
C GLN A 899 1.71 -5.00 2.36
N LEU A 900 2.54 -4.62 1.38
CA LEU A 900 2.72 -3.23 0.94
C LEU A 900 1.92 -2.88 -0.32
N PHE A 901 1.70 -3.85 -1.20
CA PHE A 901 0.96 -3.66 -2.47
C PHE A 901 -0.42 -4.30 -2.45
N ASN A 902 -0.72 -5.14 -1.44
CA ASN A 902 -1.94 -5.94 -1.37
C ASN A 902 -2.13 -6.82 -2.61
N ASP A 903 -1.03 -7.38 -3.12
CA ASP A 903 -0.99 -8.25 -4.30
C ASP A 903 -1.70 -9.58 -4.02
N LEU A 904 -2.94 -9.67 -4.49
CA LEU A 904 -3.82 -10.82 -4.28
C LEU A 904 -3.33 -12.06 -5.05
N ASP A 905 -2.76 -11.87 -6.25
CA ASP A 905 -2.22 -12.97 -7.05
C ASP A 905 -0.98 -13.58 -6.37
N CYS A 906 -0.13 -12.74 -5.77
CA CYS A 906 0.98 -13.20 -4.95
C CYS A 906 0.53 -13.95 -3.71
N ALA A 907 -0.51 -13.47 -3.02
CA ALA A 907 -1.09 -14.17 -1.87
C ALA A 907 -1.61 -15.56 -2.26
N GLU A 908 -2.25 -15.68 -3.42
CA GLU A 908 -2.73 -16.96 -3.96
C GLU A 908 -1.60 -17.90 -4.35
N ARG A 909 -0.54 -17.40 -5.01
CA ARG A 909 0.68 -18.19 -5.28
C ARG A 909 1.33 -18.69 -3.99
N PHE A 910 1.46 -17.81 -2.99
CA PHE A 910 1.99 -18.16 -1.68
C PHE A 910 1.17 -19.27 -1.00
N ARG A 911 -0.16 -19.18 -1.09
CA ARG A 911 -1.07 -20.21 -0.58
C ARG A 911 -0.87 -21.56 -1.28
N LYS A 912 -0.78 -21.58 -2.62
CA LYS A 912 -0.52 -22.82 -3.39
C LYS A 912 0.81 -23.48 -3.01
N VAL A 913 1.87 -22.68 -2.86
CA VAL A 913 3.22 -23.13 -2.50
C VAL A 913 3.29 -23.70 -1.08
N THR A 914 2.53 -23.14 -0.13
CA THR A 914 2.61 -23.53 1.28
C THR A 914 1.58 -24.57 1.71
N ALA A 915 0.44 -24.66 1.02
CA ALA A 915 -0.66 -25.57 1.35
C ALA A 915 -0.28 -27.05 1.52
N PRO A 916 0.64 -27.65 0.73
CA PRO A 916 1.02 -29.06 0.91
C PRO A 916 1.68 -29.36 2.26
N PHE A 917 2.30 -28.36 2.90
CA PHE A 917 3.13 -28.50 4.10
C PHE A 917 2.51 -27.92 5.36
N MET A 918 1.35 -27.28 5.25
CA MET A 918 0.58 -26.78 6.38
C MET A 918 -0.84 -27.32 6.36
N MET A 919 -1.26 -27.95 7.46
CA MET A 919 -2.64 -28.33 7.70
C MET A 919 -3.19 -27.54 8.89
N ARG A 920 -4.28 -26.80 8.70
CA ARG A 920 -4.97 -26.03 9.75
C ARG A 920 -6.47 -26.35 9.74
N ARG A 921 -7.03 -26.61 10.92
CA ARG A 921 -8.44 -26.95 11.14
C ARG A 921 -8.94 -26.26 12.40
N MET A 922 -10.15 -25.69 12.33
CA MET A 922 -10.73 -24.92 13.43
C MET A 922 -11.87 -25.68 14.11
N LYS A 923 -12.08 -25.43 15.41
CA LYS A 923 -13.20 -26.03 16.17
C LYS A 923 -14.56 -25.52 15.70
N THR A 924 -14.61 -24.31 15.16
CA THR A 924 -15.83 -23.69 14.60
C THR A 924 -16.28 -24.35 13.30
N ASP A 925 -15.40 -25.15 12.67
CA ASP A 925 -15.74 -25.89 11.47
C ASP A 925 -16.60 -27.12 11.82
N LYS A 926 -17.91 -26.97 11.65
CA LYS A 926 -18.89 -28.04 11.90
C LYS A 926 -18.72 -29.25 10.98
N SER A 927 -17.97 -29.14 9.88
CA SER A 927 -17.62 -30.30 9.03
C SER A 927 -16.55 -31.20 9.66
N ILE A 928 -15.84 -30.69 10.69
CA ILE A 928 -14.74 -31.37 11.38
C ILE A 928 -15.17 -31.84 12.77
N ILE A 929 -15.95 -31.03 13.50
CA ILE A 929 -16.46 -31.37 14.82
C ILE A 929 -17.97 -31.09 14.92
N SER A 930 -18.77 -32.15 14.98
CA SER A 930 -20.23 -32.08 15.21
C SER A 930 -20.62 -32.22 16.69
N ASP A 931 -19.74 -32.80 17.52
CA ASP A 931 -20.11 -33.35 18.83
C ASP A 931 -19.55 -32.55 20.03
N LEU A 932 -18.90 -31.40 19.79
CA LEU A 932 -18.42 -30.55 20.89
C LEU A 932 -19.64 -29.81 21.47
N PRO A 933 -19.90 -29.89 22.80
CA PRO A 933 -20.98 -29.13 23.44
C PRO A 933 -20.73 -27.62 23.34
N ASP A 934 -21.70 -26.77 23.66
CA ASP A 934 -21.51 -25.33 23.55
C ASP A 934 -20.53 -24.79 24.60
N LYS A 935 -19.70 -23.82 24.18
CA LYS A 935 -18.91 -22.96 25.08
C LYS A 935 -19.67 -21.65 25.26
N ILE A 936 -20.00 -21.32 26.50
CA ILE A 936 -20.73 -20.09 26.84
C ILE A 936 -19.81 -19.21 27.68
N GLU A 937 -19.52 -18.00 27.19
CA GLU A 937 -18.67 -17.01 27.89
C GLU A 937 -19.56 -15.94 28.54
N PHE A 938 -19.31 -15.67 29.82
CA PHE A 938 -19.98 -14.65 30.64
C PHE A 938 -18.93 -13.68 31.19
N ASP A 939 -19.21 -12.39 31.06
CA ASP A 939 -18.48 -11.33 31.75
C ASP A 939 -19.21 -11.06 33.09
N ASP A 940 -18.60 -11.48 34.20
CA ASP A 940 -19.13 -11.34 35.57
C ASP A 940 -18.48 -10.12 36.24
N TYR A 941 -19.31 -9.15 36.64
CA TYR A 941 -18.83 -7.86 37.17
C TYR A 941 -18.81 -7.83 38.69
N ALA A 942 -17.64 -7.62 39.28
CA ALA A 942 -17.44 -7.40 40.71
C ALA A 942 -17.30 -5.91 41.02
N SER A 943 -17.93 -5.42 42.10
CA SER A 943 -17.73 -4.05 42.57
C SER A 943 -16.59 -3.97 43.58
N LEU A 944 -15.78 -2.90 43.52
CA LEU A 944 -14.78 -2.61 44.53
C LEU A 944 -15.44 -2.37 45.90
N LYS A 945 -14.80 -2.88 46.96
CA LYS A 945 -15.15 -2.53 48.36
C LYS A 945 -14.65 -1.12 48.68
N PRO A 946 -15.22 -0.42 49.69
CA PRO A 946 -14.81 0.96 50.02
C PRO A 946 -13.31 1.11 50.27
N GLU A 947 -12.70 0.16 50.97
CA GLU A 947 -11.25 0.14 51.23
C GLU A 947 -10.44 -0.13 49.96
N GLN A 948 -10.94 -0.98 49.05
CA GLN A 948 -10.30 -1.19 47.74
C GLN A 948 -10.38 0.05 46.86
N ALA A 949 -11.52 0.74 46.82
CA ALA A 949 -11.72 1.94 46.02
C ALA A 949 -10.77 3.06 46.46
N ALA A 950 -10.69 3.32 47.77
CA ALA A 950 -9.75 4.31 48.31
C ALA A 950 -8.28 3.97 47.99
N LEU A 951 -7.91 2.69 48.08
CA LEU A 951 -6.56 2.23 47.76
C LEU A 951 -6.28 2.31 46.25
N TYR A 952 -7.27 2.00 45.42
CA TYR A 952 -7.19 2.08 43.96
C TYR A 952 -6.95 3.54 43.54
N ASP A 953 -7.79 4.46 43.98
CA ASP A 953 -7.72 5.88 43.62
C ASP A 953 -6.40 6.51 44.07
N SER A 954 -5.99 6.28 45.32
CA SER A 954 -4.74 6.83 45.83
C SER A 954 -3.49 6.29 45.12
N THR A 955 -3.50 5.01 44.75
CA THR A 955 -2.40 4.39 43.98
C THR A 955 -2.35 4.91 42.56
N LEU A 956 -3.52 5.09 41.94
CA LEU A 956 -3.63 5.65 40.61
C LEU A 956 -3.10 7.09 40.56
N GLU A 957 -3.57 7.97 41.46
CA GLU A 957 -3.15 9.36 41.49
C GLU A 957 -1.65 9.51 41.74
N ALA A 958 -1.08 8.70 42.64
CA ALA A 958 0.35 8.70 42.90
C ALA A 958 1.17 8.27 41.66
N ALA A 959 0.76 7.19 41.00
CA ALA A 959 1.44 6.70 39.79
C ALA A 959 1.28 7.67 38.61
N MET A 960 0.11 8.28 38.46
CA MET A 960 -0.14 9.29 37.43
C MET A 960 0.71 10.54 37.64
N ALA A 961 0.88 11.00 38.87
CA ALA A 961 1.78 12.13 39.17
C ALA A 961 3.23 11.82 38.75
N GLU A 962 3.74 10.62 39.05
CA GLU A 962 5.10 10.22 38.66
C GLU A 962 5.27 10.09 37.13
N ILE A 963 4.24 9.57 36.44
CA ILE A 963 4.22 9.45 34.97
C ILE A 963 4.16 10.84 34.31
N GLU A 964 3.43 11.79 34.90
CA GLU A 964 3.28 13.15 34.38
C GLU A 964 4.55 14.01 34.56
N GLU A 965 5.41 13.69 35.52
CA GLU A 965 6.70 14.38 35.74
C GLU A 965 7.79 14.03 34.71
N ILE A 966 7.63 12.94 33.93
CA ILE A 966 8.63 12.52 32.94
C ILE A 966 8.43 13.25 31.61
N THR A 967 9.40 14.08 31.22
CA THR A 967 9.46 14.69 29.90
C THR A 967 9.98 13.71 28.84
N GLU A 968 9.19 13.43 27.80
CA GLU A 968 9.48 12.50 26.70
C GLU A 968 10.51 13.06 25.70
N THR A 969 11.75 13.28 26.13
CA THR A 969 12.79 13.93 25.31
C THR A 969 13.76 12.97 24.63
N ASP A 970 13.83 11.71 25.07
CA ASP A 970 14.75 10.69 24.54
C ASP A 970 14.20 9.26 24.69
N HIS A 971 14.88 8.28 24.07
CA HIS A 971 14.48 6.87 24.15
C HIS A 971 14.54 6.29 25.57
N GLU A 972 15.39 6.84 26.45
CA GLU A 972 15.56 6.35 27.82
C GLU A 972 14.40 6.78 28.72
N SER A 973 13.96 8.04 28.62
CA SER A 973 12.77 8.58 29.28
C SER A 973 11.48 7.89 28.81
N LEU A 974 11.33 7.61 27.52
CA LEU A 974 10.21 6.84 26.98
C LEU A 974 10.16 5.40 27.53
N PHE A 975 11.31 4.73 27.63
CA PHE A 975 11.40 3.39 28.21
C PHE A 975 11.06 3.42 29.71
N LYS A 976 11.53 4.44 30.44
CA LYS A 976 11.21 4.65 31.87
C LYS A 976 9.71 4.87 32.09
N ARG A 977 9.08 5.72 31.27
CA ARG A 977 7.63 5.97 31.30
C ARG A 977 6.82 4.69 31.04
N GLN A 978 7.19 3.93 30.00
CA GLN A 978 6.58 2.63 29.72
C GLN A 978 6.69 1.66 30.90
N GLY A 979 7.84 1.65 31.58
CA GLY A 979 8.06 0.88 32.80
C GLY A 979 7.08 1.26 33.92
N LEU A 980 6.90 2.56 34.19
CA LEU A 980 5.98 3.05 35.24
C LEU A 980 4.52 2.73 34.94
N ILE A 981 4.07 2.87 33.67
CA ILE A 981 2.70 2.51 33.27
C ILE A 981 2.43 1.03 33.54
N LEU A 982 3.37 0.15 33.16
CA LEU A 982 3.24 -1.28 33.42
C LEU A 982 3.25 -1.61 34.93
N GLN A 983 4.00 -0.86 35.73
CA GLN A 983 3.99 -0.99 37.20
C GLN A 983 2.65 -0.55 37.81
N MET A 984 2.10 0.59 37.36
CA MET A 984 0.79 1.08 37.78
C MET A 984 -0.30 0.06 37.48
N ILE A 985 -0.35 -0.45 36.26
CA ILE A 985 -1.29 -1.51 35.84
C ILE A 985 -1.19 -2.73 36.75
N LEU A 986 0.04 -3.17 37.02
CA LEU A 986 0.29 -4.32 37.88
C LEU A 986 -0.27 -4.09 39.30
N ALA A 987 -0.06 -2.90 39.85
CA ALA A 987 -0.56 -2.51 41.16
C ALA A 987 -2.09 -2.48 41.20
N LEU A 988 -2.73 -1.82 40.22
CA LEU A 988 -4.18 -1.73 40.15
C LEU A 988 -4.84 -3.11 39.98
N LYS A 989 -4.23 -4.01 39.18
CA LYS A 989 -4.64 -5.42 39.10
C LYS A 989 -4.61 -6.13 40.46
N GLN A 990 -3.54 -5.93 41.23
CA GLN A 990 -3.42 -6.53 42.56
C GLN A 990 -4.49 -6.01 43.51
N ILE A 991 -4.79 -4.70 43.47
CA ILE A 991 -5.82 -4.07 44.29
C ILE A 991 -7.22 -4.60 43.92
N CYS A 992 -7.53 -4.69 42.62
CA CYS A 992 -8.78 -5.25 42.11
C CYS A 992 -8.99 -6.70 42.57
N ASN A 993 -7.91 -7.49 42.60
CA ASN A 993 -7.93 -8.87 43.07
C ASN A 993 -8.17 -8.97 44.58
N HIS A 994 -7.34 -8.31 45.39
CA HIS A 994 -7.46 -8.23 46.86
C HIS A 994 -6.47 -7.20 47.44
N PRO A 995 -6.85 -6.29 48.36
CA PRO A 995 -5.95 -5.29 48.96
C PRO A 995 -4.64 -5.85 49.50
N ALA A 996 -4.71 -6.98 50.22
CA ALA A 996 -3.53 -7.65 50.78
C ALA A 996 -2.47 -8.05 49.74
N GLN A 997 -2.88 -8.30 48.49
CA GLN A 997 -1.95 -8.64 47.41
C GLN A 997 -1.01 -7.48 47.06
N PHE A 998 -1.52 -6.25 47.14
CA PHE A 998 -0.75 -5.05 46.92
C PHE A 998 -0.02 -4.60 48.21
N LEU A 999 -0.76 -4.49 49.33
CA LEU A 999 -0.25 -3.96 50.59
C LEU A 999 0.74 -4.88 51.31
N LYS A 1000 0.64 -6.20 51.11
CA LYS A 1000 1.44 -7.23 51.80
C LYS A 1000 1.43 -7.11 53.33
N ASN A 1001 0.34 -6.55 53.88
CA ASN A 1001 0.14 -6.33 55.31
C ASN A 1001 -0.40 -7.57 56.05
N GLY A 1002 -0.74 -8.64 55.32
CA GLY A 1002 -1.25 -9.90 55.87
C GLY A 1002 -2.76 -9.93 56.18
N ASP A 1003 -3.49 -8.83 55.98
CA ASP A 1003 -4.94 -8.76 56.22
C ASP A 1003 -5.73 -9.40 55.07
N CYS A 1004 -5.87 -10.73 55.11
CA CYS A 1004 -6.51 -11.53 54.07
C CYS A 1004 -7.99 -11.82 54.40
N ARG A 1005 -8.76 -10.81 54.79
CA ARG A 1005 -10.21 -10.99 55.05
C ARG A 1005 -11.00 -11.01 53.74
N PRO A 1006 -11.81 -12.05 53.44
CA PRO A 1006 -12.56 -12.15 52.18
C PRO A 1006 -13.46 -10.94 51.87
N GLU A 1007 -14.01 -10.30 52.91
CA GLU A 1007 -14.94 -9.18 52.82
C GLU A 1007 -14.30 -7.90 52.25
N LEU A 1008 -12.96 -7.88 52.20
CA LEU A 1008 -12.18 -6.78 51.65
C LEU A 1008 -12.06 -6.82 50.13
N SER A 1009 -12.52 -7.90 49.46
CA SER A 1009 -12.47 -7.99 48.00
C SER A 1009 -13.80 -8.41 47.39
N GLY A 1010 -14.33 -7.56 46.52
CA GLY A 1010 -15.54 -7.87 45.75
C GLY A 1010 -15.37 -9.09 44.83
N LYS A 1011 -14.18 -9.30 44.24
CA LYS A 1011 -13.90 -10.50 43.43
C LYS A 1011 -13.83 -11.77 44.26
N VAL A 1012 -13.29 -11.70 45.48
CA VAL A 1012 -13.24 -12.88 46.37
C VAL A 1012 -14.64 -13.29 46.79
N GLU A 1013 -15.49 -12.36 47.23
CA GLU A 1013 -16.89 -12.68 47.57
C GLU A 1013 -17.62 -13.33 46.39
N MET A 1014 -17.54 -12.71 45.20
CA MET A 1014 -18.15 -13.25 43.99
C MET A 1014 -17.60 -14.64 43.63
N LEU A 1015 -16.31 -14.87 43.80
CA LEU A 1015 -15.70 -16.18 43.59
C LEU A 1015 -16.26 -17.22 44.54
N LEU A 1016 -16.33 -16.89 45.84
CA LEU A 1016 -16.81 -17.80 46.87
C LEU A 1016 -18.26 -18.20 46.62
N ASP A 1017 -19.13 -17.25 46.27
CA ASP A 1017 -20.54 -17.51 45.95
C ASP A 1017 -20.68 -18.44 44.73
N ARG A 1018 -19.89 -18.20 43.67
CA ARG A 1018 -19.89 -19.05 42.46
C ARG A 1018 -19.36 -20.44 42.77
N VAL A 1019 -18.22 -20.55 43.46
CA VAL A 1019 -17.61 -21.84 43.80
C VAL A 1019 -18.52 -22.65 44.72
N GLU A 1020 -19.16 -22.03 45.71
CA GLU A 1020 -20.13 -22.68 46.60
C GLU A 1020 -21.29 -23.30 45.81
N SER A 1021 -21.88 -22.53 44.89
CA SER A 1021 -22.94 -23.00 44.00
C SER A 1021 -22.49 -24.15 43.08
N ILE A 1022 -21.31 -24.04 42.45
CA ILE A 1022 -20.78 -25.06 41.54
C ILE A 1022 -20.50 -26.37 42.29
N VAL A 1023 -19.89 -26.28 43.47
CA VAL A 1023 -19.57 -27.45 44.31
C VAL A 1023 -20.85 -28.09 44.85
N ALA A 1024 -21.85 -27.30 45.25
CA ALA A 1024 -23.16 -27.80 45.70
C ALA A 1024 -23.89 -28.59 44.59
N ASN A 1025 -23.74 -28.17 43.34
CA ASN A 1025 -24.28 -28.87 42.16
C ASN A 1025 -23.46 -30.11 41.77
N GLY A 1026 -22.39 -30.44 42.49
CA GLY A 1026 -21.52 -31.57 42.22
C GLY A 1026 -20.71 -31.42 40.92
N GLU A 1027 -20.50 -30.18 40.49
CA GLU A 1027 -19.74 -29.82 39.29
C GLU A 1027 -18.31 -29.40 39.64
N LYS A 1028 -17.44 -29.34 38.64
CA LYS A 1028 -16.01 -29.05 38.84
C LYS A 1028 -15.61 -27.76 38.14
N VAL A 1029 -14.75 -26.98 38.80
CA VAL A 1029 -14.32 -25.65 38.36
C VAL A 1029 -12.80 -25.53 38.31
N LEU A 1030 -12.32 -24.89 37.22
CA LEU A 1030 -10.96 -24.39 37.10
C LEU A 1030 -10.94 -22.90 37.40
N ILE A 1031 -10.01 -22.44 38.25
CA ILE A 1031 -9.85 -21.02 38.58
C ILE A 1031 -8.46 -20.58 38.12
N PHE A 1032 -8.40 -19.71 37.14
CA PHE A 1032 -7.16 -19.17 36.59
C PHE A 1032 -6.84 -17.81 37.21
N THR A 1033 -5.58 -17.64 37.62
CA THR A 1033 -5.04 -16.34 38.06
C THR A 1033 -3.64 -16.11 37.49
N GLN A 1034 -3.28 -14.88 37.14
CA GLN A 1034 -1.93 -14.56 36.71
C GLN A 1034 -0.91 -14.57 37.86
N PHE A 1035 -1.36 -14.39 39.09
CA PHE A 1035 -0.50 -14.20 40.25
C PHE A 1035 -0.47 -15.45 41.14
N THR A 1036 0.72 -16.02 41.31
CA THR A 1036 0.90 -17.18 42.21
C THR A 1036 0.59 -16.82 43.67
N GLU A 1037 0.86 -15.58 44.08
CA GLU A 1037 0.52 -15.07 45.42
C GLU A 1037 -1.00 -15.04 45.65
N MET A 1038 -1.77 -14.52 44.69
CA MET A 1038 -3.23 -14.52 44.76
C MET A 1038 -3.78 -15.95 44.80
N GLY A 1039 -3.23 -16.85 43.98
CA GLY A 1039 -3.62 -18.26 43.99
C GLY A 1039 -3.47 -18.91 45.37
N LYS A 1040 -2.44 -18.57 46.16
CA LYS A 1040 -2.29 -19.04 47.55
C LYS A 1040 -3.39 -18.51 48.46
N MET A 1041 -3.78 -17.24 48.31
CA MET A 1041 -4.88 -16.65 49.09
C MET A 1041 -6.22 -17.29 48.73
N LEU A 1042 -6.50 -17.49 47.44
CA LEU A 1042 -7.72 -18.16 46.96
C LEU A 1042 -7.88 -19.56 47.54
N VAL A 1043 -6.78 -20.33 47.62
CA VAL A 1043 -6.80 -21.66 48.28
C VAL A 1043 -7.23 -21.55 49.73
N GLY A 1044 -6.75 -20.52 50.46
CA GLY A 1044 -7.18 -20.24 51.84
C GLY A 1044 -8.67 -19.91 51.93
N PHE A 1045 -9.12 -18.91 51.17
CA PHE A 1045 -10.51 -18.45 51.20
C PHE A 1045 -11.51 -19.56 50.87
N ILE A 1046 -11.20 -20.35 49.84
CA ILE A 1046 -12.07 -21.46 49.43
C ILE A 1046 -12.03 -22.58 50.48
N ALA A 1047 -10.87 -22.85 51.09
CA ALA A 1047 -10.77 -23.84 52.17
C ALA A 1047 -11.61 -23.45 53.39
N ASP A 1048 -11.54 -22.19 53.80
CA ASP A 1048 -12.29 -21.67 54.95
C ASP A 1048 -13.81 -21.67 54.67
N ARG A 1049 -14.23 -21.32 53.45
CA ARG A 1049 -15.64 -21.28 53.06
C ARG A 1049 -16.26 -22.65 52.80
N THR A 1050 -15.55 -23.55 52.12
CA THR A 1050 -16.08 -24.86 51.69
C THR A 1050 -15.69 -26.01 52.61
N GLY A 1051 -14.82 -25.75 53.60
CA GLY A 1051 -14.25 -26.76 54.49
C GLY A 1051 -13.26 -27.72 53.81
N ARG A 1052 -12.89 -27.46 52.54
CA ARG A 1052 -12.02 -28.32 51.74
C ARG A 1052 -10.96 -27.52 51.00
N LYS A 1053 -9.71 -27.95 51.14
CA LYS A 1053 -8.59 -27.30 50.48
C LYS A 1053 -8.59 -27.60 48.97
N PRO A 1054 -8.63 -26.57 48.09
CA PRO A 1054 -8.49 -26.76 46.66
C PRO A 1054 -7.12 -27.28 46.24
N LEU A 1055 -7.06 -27.89 45.07
CA LEU A 1055 -5.80 -28.19 44.40
C LEU A 1055 -5.19 -26.88 43.85
N PHE A 1056 -3.86 -26.75 43.85
CA PHE A 1056 -3.18 -25.53 43.38
C PHE A 1056 -1.96 -25.81 42.51
N TYR A 1057 -2.09 -25.55 41.21
CA TYR A 1057 -1.05 -25.76 40.21
C TYR A 1057 -0.27 -24.46 39.93
N HIS A 1058 1.02 -24.44 40.23
CA HIS A 1058 1.89 -23.28 39.95
C HIS A 1058 3.33 -23.67 39.55
N GLY A 1059 4.11 -22.68 39.14
CA GLY A 1059 5.44 -22.88 38.54
C GLY A 1059 6.49 -23.52 39.46
N ALA A 1060 6.30 -23.48 40.78
CA ALA A 1060 7.22 -24.08 41.75
C ALA A 1060 6.87 -25.53 42.12
N CYS A 1061 5.72 -26.05 41.71
CA CYS A 1061 5.39 -27.47 41.88
C CYS A 1061 6.36 -28.33 41.06
N SER A 1062 6.83 -29.42 41.66
CA SER A 1062 7.58 -30.47 40.98
C SER A 1062 6.70 -31.17 39.93
N ILE A 1063 7.36 -31.88 39.01
CA ILE A 1063 6.69 -32.66 37.97
C ILE A 1063 5.74 -33.72 38.58
N ALA A 1064 6.14 -34.38 39.66
CA ALA A 1064 5.33 -35.41 40.32
C ALA A 1064 4.06 -34.82 40.96
N GLU A 1065 4.19 -33.71 41.71
CA GLU A 1065 3.06 -33.02 42.35
C GLU A 1065 2.05 -32.51 41.31
N ARG A 1066 2.53 -32.00 40.17
CA ARG A 1066 1.69 -31.53 39.06
C ARG A 1066 0.82 -32.65 38.50
N GLN A 1067 1.40 -33.83 38.28
CA GLN A 1067 0.68 -34.98 37.75
C GLN A 1067 -0.37 -35.48 38.74
N GLU A 1068 0.00 -35.62 40.02
CA GLU A 1068 -0.91 -36.06 41.08
C GLU A 1068 -2.15 -35.14 41.16
N MET A 1069 -1.97 -33.82 41.12
CA MET A 1069 -3.08 -32.87 41.16
C MET A 1069 -4.01 -33.01 39.93
N VAL A 1070 -3.46 -33.18 38.73
CA VAL A 1070 -4.27 -33.38 37.51
C VAL A 1070 -5.08 -34.66 37.60
N ASP A 1071 -4.47 -35.76 38.02
CA ASP A 1071 -5.13 -37.07 38.13
C ASP A 1071 -6.24 -37.05 39.19
N ARG A 1072 -5.96 -36.44 40.35
CA ARG A 1072 -6.95 -36.23 41.41
C ARG A 1072 -8.12 -35.39 40.94
N PHE A 1073 -7.87 -34.24 40.31
CA PHE A 1073 -8.94 -33.39 39.80
C PHE A 1073 -9.83 -34.10 38.78
N GLN A 1074 -9.28 -35.00 37.96
CA GLN A 1074 -10.11 -35.72 36.99
C GLN A 1074 -10.89 -36.88 37.60
N THR A 1075 -10.30 -37.62 38.55
CA THR A 1075 -10.86 -38.89 39.05
C THR A 1075 -11.60 -38.76 40.39
N VAL A 1076 -11.13 -37.92 41.30
CA VAL A 1076 -11.68 -37.77 42.65
C VAL A 1076 -12.85 -36.80 42.61
N ARG A 1077 -14.07 -37.27 42.90
CA ARG A 1077 -15.27 -36.43 42.89
C ARG A 1077 -15.22 -35.29 43.90
N GLN A 1078 -14.54 -35.51 45.03
CA GLN A 1078 -14.46 -34.56 46.15
C GLN A 1078 -13.53 -33.38 45.88
N ASP A 1079 -12.56 -33.54 44.96
CA ASP A 1079 -11.64 -32.49 44.52
C ASP A 1079 -12.30 -31.70 43.37
N ALA A 1080 -13.27 -30.85 43.74
CA ALA A 1080 -14.12 -30.12 42.79
C ALA A 1080 -13.53 -28.78 42.32
N VAL A 1081 -12.55 -28.23 43.05
CA VAL A 1081 -11.96 -26.91 42.79
C VAL A 1081 -10.46 -27.03 42.51
N PHE A 1082 -10.02 -26.49 41.38
CA PHE A 1082 -8.62 -26.48 40.98
C PHE A 1082 -8.16 -25.07 40.59
N VAL A 1083 -7.24 -24.51 41.37
CA VAL A 1083 -6.64 -23.20 41.12
C VAL A 1083 -5.37 -23.38 40.28
N LEU A 1084 -5.21 -22.59 39.22
CA LEU A 1084 -4.07 -22.67 38.29
C LEU A 1084 -3.48 -21.30 38.03
N SER A 1085 -2.15 -21.19 38.03
CA SER A 1085 -1.50 -19.97 37.54
C SER A 1085 -1.38 -19.94 36.02
N LEU A 1086 -1.84 -18.85 35.36
CA LEU A 1086 -1.96 -18.74 33.90
C LEU A 1086 -0.65 -19.07 33.17
N LYS A 1087 0.50 -18.55 33.62
CA LYS A 1087 1.80 -18.83 32.98
C LYS A 1087 2.28 -20.27 33.17
N ALA A 1088 1.96 -20.92 34.29
CA ALA A 1088 2.37 -22.30 34.55
C ALA A 1088 1.44 -23.33 33.89
N ALA A 1089 0.15 -22.99 33.79
CA ALA A 1089 -0.89 -23.79 33.15
C ALA A 1089 -1.11 -23.45 31.66
N GLY A 1090 -0.34 -22.49 31.13
CA GLY A 1090 -0.39 -22.05 29.73
C GLY A 1090 0.01 -23.12 28.71
N THR A 1091 0.44 -24.32 29.15
CA THR A 1091 0.93 -25.38 28.27
C THR A 1091 0.13 -26.68 28.44
N GLY A 1092 -0.48 -27.14 27.35
CA GLY A 1092 -1.06 -28.47 27.07
C GLY A 1092 -1.93 -29.29 28.03
N LEU A 1093 -2.26 -28.89 29.26
CA LEU A 1093 -3.00 -29.72 30.23
C LEU A 1093 -4.41 -30.17 29.76
N ASN A 1094 -4.77 -31.43 29.98
CA ASN A 1094 -6.12 -31.96 29.70
C ASN A 1094 -6.98 -31.99 30.97
N LEU A 1095 -8.00 -31.13 31.05
CA LEU A 1095 -8.84 -30.93 32.25
C LEU A 1095 -10.34 -31.03 31.93
N THR A 1096 -10.73 -32.02 31.11
CA THR A 1096 -12.11 -32.22 30.63
C THR A 1096 -13.16 -32.50 31.71
N ALA A 1097 -12.75 -32.78 32.94
CA ALA A 1097 -13.67 -32.99 34.06
C ALA A 1097 -14.35 -31.70 34.54
N ALA A 1098 -13.80 -30.52 34.20
CA ALA A 1098 -14.38 -29.23 34.55
C ALA A 1098 -15.52 -28.86 33.59
N SER A 1099 -16.66 -28.44 34.14
CA SER A 1099 -17.75 -27.80 33.38
C SER A 1099 -17.76 -26.28 33.56
N HIS A 1100 -16.96 -25.75 34.50
CA HIS A 1100 -16.80 -24.34 34.76
C HIS A 1100 -15.33 -23.91 34.66
N VAL A 1101 -15.10 -22.74 34.07
CA VAL A 1101 -13.80 -22.07 34.04
C VAL A 1101 -14.00 -20.65 34.55
N ILE A 1102 -13.25 -20.24 35.55
CA ILE A 1102 -13.25 -18.88 36.10
C ILE A 1102 -11.89 -18.26 35.81
N HIS A 1103 -11.87 -17.17 35.03
CA HIS A 1103 -10.72 -16.28 34.92
C HIS A 1103 -10.87 -15.20 36.00
N TYR A 1104 -10.12 -15.36 37.10
CA TYR A 1104 -10.22 -14.48 38.28
C TYR A 1104 -9.71 -13.07 38.00
N ASP A 1105 -8.68 -12.95 37.15
CA ASP A 1105 -8.10 -11.69 36.74
C ASP A 1105 -7.99 -11.60 35.22
N LEU A 1106 -8.30 -10.42 34.68
CA LEU A 1106 -8.43 -10.19 33.24
C LEU A 1106 -7.06 -10.22 32.56
N TRP A 1107 -6.94 -11.07 31.52
CA TRP A 1107 -5.76 -11.16 30.68
C TRP A 1107 -6.01 -10.55 29.31
N TRP A 1108 -5.07 -9.73 28.85
CA TRP A 1108 -5.38 -8.72 27.82
C TRP A 1108 -5.16 -9.25 26.42
N ASN A 1109 -4.47 -10.39 26.31
CA ASN A 1109 -4.36 -11.16 25.08
C ASN A 1109 -5.46 -12.24 25.07
N PRO A 1110 -6.52 -12.09 24.23
CA PRO A 1110 -7.62 -13.04 24.17
C PRO A 1110 -7.17 -14.46 23.81
N ALA A 1111 -6.07 -14.61 23.06
CA ALA A 1111 -5.54 -15.92 22.68
C ALA A 1111 -5.03 -16.71 23.89
N VAL A 1112 -4.49 -16.03 24.91
CA VAL A 1112 -4.01 -16.68 26.14
C VAL A 1112 -5.18 -17.13 27.02
N GLU A 1113 -6.23 -16.31 27.15
CA GLU A 1113 -7.47 -16.70 27.84
C GLU A 1113 -8.15 -17.87 27.13
N ALA A 1114 -8.30 -17.77 25.80
CA ALA A 1114 -8.87 -18.83 24.96
C ALA A 1114 -8.07 -20.13 25.11
N GLN A 1115 -6.74 -20.07 25.10
CA GLN A 1115 -5.86 -21.22 25.32
C GLN A 1115 -6.04 -21.85 26.72
N ALA A 1116 -6.27 -21.04 27.76
CA ALA A 1116 -6.55 -21.51 29.12
C ALA A 1116 -7.95 -22.12 29.24
N THR A 1117 -8.96 -21.50 28.64
CA THR A 1117 -10.34 -22.03 28.55
C THR A 1117 -10.38 -23.36 27.78
N ASP A 1118 -9.62 -23.45 26.70
CA ASP A 1118 -9.46 -24.65 25.87
C ASP A 1118 -8.81 -25.83 26.61
N ARG A 1119 -8.43 -25.69 27.88
CA ARG A 1119 -8.02 -26.82 28.75
C ARG A 1119 -9.22 -27.64 29.24
N ALA A 1120 -10.35 -26.98 29.48
CA ALA A 1120 -11.63 -27.62 29.81
C ALA A 1120 -12.48 -27.89 28.56
N TYR A 1121 -12.42 -26.99 27.56
CA TYR A 1121 -13.14 -27.10 26.28
C TYR A 1121 -12.37 -27.94 25.25
N ARG A 1122 -12.29 -29.24 25.53
CA ARG A 1122 -11.50 -30.24 24.80
C ARG A 1122 -12.31 -31.46 24.41
N ILE A 1123 -11.80 -32.21 23.44
CA ILE A 1123 -12.36 -33.51 23.05
C ILE A 1123 -12.39 -34.44 24.26
N GLY A 1124 -13.56 -35.00 24.56
CA GLY A 1124 -13.83 -35.77 25.78
C GLY A 1124 -14.74 -35.02 26.77
N GLN A 1125 -14.95 -33.72 26.56
CA GLN A 1125 -15.96 -32.94 27.26
C GLN A 1125 -17.36 -33.39 26.83
N LYS A 1126 -18.22 -33.69 27.83
CA LYS A 1126 -19.60 -34.15 27.62
C LYS A 1126 -20.65 -33.13 28.09
N LYS A 1127 -20.21 -32.06 28.77
CA LYS A 1127 -21.06 -30.99 29.29
C LYS A 1127 -20.70 -29.67 28.62
N ASN A 1128 -21.66 -28.75 28.53
CA ASN A 1128 -21.36 -27.37 28.17
C ASN A 1128 -20.31 -26.79 29.13
N VAL A 1129 -19.37 -26.00 28.59
CA VAL A 1129 -18.35 -25.34 29.40
C VAL A 1129 -18.77 -23.89 29.59
N LEU A 1130 -19.03 -23.53 30.84
CA LEU A 1130 -19.37 -22.17 31.24
C LEU A 1130 -18.08 -21.45 31.64
N VAL A 1131 -17.81 -20.32 31.00
CA VAL A 1131 -16.57 -19.55 31.18
C VAL A 1131 -16.95 -18.21 31.79
N HIS A 1132 -16.48 -17.96 33.00
CA HIS A 1132 -16.73 -16.77 33.79
C HIS A 1132 -15.48 -15.89 33.78
N ARG A 1133 -15.59 -14.68 33.23
CA ARG A 1133 -14.51 -13.69 33.19
C ARG A 1133 -14.79 -12.62 34.23
N PHE A 1134 -14.01 -12.60 35.30
CA PHE A 1134 -14.24 -11.68 36.41
C PHE A 1134 -13.62 -10.32 36.10
N ILE A 1135 -14.47 -9.31 36.05
CA ILE A 1135 -14.11 -7.94 35.70
C ILE A 1135 -14.52 -7.03 36.83
N THR A 1136 -13.62 -6.16 37.26
CA THR A 1136 -13.96 -5.17 38.28
C THR A 1136 -14.63 -3.96 37.65
N LYS A 1137 -15.86 -3.70 38.06
CA LYS A 1137 -16.67 -2.57 37.58
C LYS A 1137 -16.07 -1.24 38.05
N ASP A 1138 -16.24 -0.21 37.22
CA ASP A 1138 -15.78 1.16 37.44
C ASP A 1138 -14.25 1.23 37.62
N THR A 1139 -13.52 0.33 36.98
CA THR A 1139 -12.05 0.29 36.98
C THR A 1139 -11.49 0.15 35.57
N PHE A 1140 -10.16 0.19 35.47
CA PHE A 1140 -9.46 -0.06 34.22
C PHE A 1140 -9.75 -1.45 33.62
N GLU A 1141 -10.11 -2.47 34.41
CA GLU A 1141 -10.42 -3.81 33.87
C GLU A 1141 -11.67 -3.79 32.98
N GLU A 1142 -12.72 -3.08 33.40
CA GLU A 1142 -13.97 -2.93 32.62
C GLU A 1142 -13.71 -2.16 31.33
N ARG A 1143 -13.00 -1.03 31.42
CA ARG A 1143 -12.70 -0.20 30.23
C ARG A 1143 -11.84 -0.94 29.20
N ILE A 1144 -10.87 -1.73 29.67
CA ILE A 1144 -10.08 -2.59 28.79
C ILE A 1144 -10.94 -3.69 28.16
N ASN A 1145 -11.81 -4.35 28.93
CA ASN A 1145 -12.69 -5.39 28.39
C ASN A 1145 -13.62 -4.83 27.31
N ASP A 1146 -14.25 -3.68 27.55
CA ASP A 1146 -15.12 -3.02 26.57
C ASP A 1146 -14.38 -2.71 25.27
N MET A 1147 -13.14 -2.24 25.38
CA MET A 1147 -12.29 -1.98 24.21
C MET A 1147 -11.91 -3.28 23.48
N ILE A 1148 -11.60 -4.37 24.20
CA ILE A 1148 -11.33 -5.68 23.61
C ILE A 1148 -12.57 -6.24 22.91
N GLN A 1149 -13.76 -6.12 23.50
CA GLN A 1149 -15.00 -6.64 22.91
C GLN A 1149 -15.42 -5.85 21.66
N LYS A 1150 -15.28 -4.52 21.66
CA LYS A 1150 -15.47 -3.69 20.45
C LYS A 1150 -14.54 -4.11 19.32
N LYS A 1151 -13.29 -4.48 19.64
CA LYS A 1151 -12.32 -5.01 18.67
C LYS A 1151 -12.68 -6.42 18.19
N LYS A 1152 -13.15 -7.32 19.07
CA LYS A 1152 -13.51 -8.71 18.75
C LYS A 1152 -14.61 -8.78 17.67
N ALA A 1153 -15.57 -7.86 17.68
CA ALA A 1153 -16.62 -7.75 16.66
C ALA A 1153 -16.10 -7.33 15.26
N LEU A 1154 -14.96 -6.65 15.19
CA LEU A 1154 -14.27 -6.27 13.94
C LEU A 1154 -13.18 -7.29 13.54
N ALA A 1155 -12.67 -8.06 14.52
CA ALA A 1155 -11.48 -8.91 14.41
C ALA A 1155 -11.75 -10.37 14.01
N ASP A 1156 -13.00 -10.80 13.78
CA ASP A 1156 -13.27 -12.14 13.19
C ASP A 1156 -12.68 -12.31 11.77
N LEU A 1157 -12.01 -11.27 11.23
CA LEU A 1157 -11.19 -11.27 10.00
C LEU A 1157 -9.67 -11.03 10.19
N THR A 1158 -9.14 -10.73 11.40
CA THR A 1158 -7.70 -10.43 11.58
C THR A 1158 -7.15 -10.74 12.99
N VAL A 1159 -5.90 -11.24 13.05
CA VAL A 1159 -5.27 -11.89 14.22
C VAL A 1159 -4.89 -10.91 15.36
N SER A 1160 -5.03 -11.40 16.59
CA SER A 1160 -4.89 -10.70 17.90
C SER A 1160 -3.53 -10.06 18.20
N SER A 1161 -3.54 -8.79 18.61
CA SER A 1161 -2.39 -8.00 19.09
C SER A 1161 -2.08 -8.20 20.59
N GLY A 1162 -0.78 -8.25 20.96
CA GLY A 1162 -0.29 -8.47 22.34
C GLY A 1162 -0.21 -7.22 23.24
N GLU A 1163 0.46 -7.31 24.40
CA GLU A 1163 0.48 -6.30 25.49
C GLU A 1163 1.17 -4.94 25.18
N SER A 1164 1.81 -4.78 24.01
CA SER A 1164 2.70 -3.63 23.74
C SER A 1164 1.98 -2.30 23.44
N TRP A 1165 0.68 -2.32 23.17
CA TRP A 1165 -0.07 -1.12 22.80
C TRP A 1165 -0.36 -0.21 24.00
N ILE A 1166 -0.42 -0.74 25.22
CA ILE A 1166 -0.82 0.03 26.42
C ILE A 1166 0.30 0.93 26.94
N GLY A 1167 1.56 0.49 26.86
CA GLY A 1167 2.70 1.34 27.22
C GLY A 1167 2.86 2.56 26.31
N LYS A 1168 2.17 2.59 25.16
CA LYS A 1168 2.15 3.71 24.21
C LYS A 1168 0.97 4.66 24.41
N LEU A 1169 0.07 4.36 25.35
CA LEU A 1169 -1.03 5.24 25.68
C LEU A 1169 -0.50 6.53 26.29
N SER A 1170 -1.21 7.58 25.98
CA SER A 1170 -0.97 8.91 26.47
C SER A 1170 -1.45 9.17 27.89
N ASN A 1171 -0.96 10.22 28.55
CA ASN A 1171 -1.44 10.60 29.90
C ASN A 1171 -2.96 10.84 29.94
N LYS A 1172 -3.55 11.41 28.89
CA LYS A 1172 -5.01 11.59 28.80
C LYS A 1172 -5.74 10.26 28.64
N GLU A 1173 -5.32 9.40 27.71
CA GLU A 1173 -5.92 8.07 27.56
C GLU A 1173 -5.72 7.22 28.82
N LEU A 1174 -4.60 7.38 29.53
CA LEU A 1174 -4.37 6.74 30.81
C LEU A 1174 -5.38 7.24 31.85
N ARG A 1175 -5.65 8.55 31.97
CA ARG A 1175 -6.72 9.03 32.87
C ARG A 1175 -8.11 8.55 32.42
N ASP A 1176 -8.40 8.58 31.13
CA ASP A 1176 -9.69 8.14 30.57
C ASP A 1176 -9.89 6.61 30.66
N ILE A 1177 -8.83 5.81 30.81
CA ILE A 1177 -8.92 4.35 30.98
C ILE A 1177 -8.82 3.93 32.45
N PHE A 1178 -8.02 4.62 33.26
CA PHE A 1178 -7.68 4.17 34.60
C PHE A 1178 -8.43 4.90 35.72
N GLY A 1179 -8.87 6.16 35.52
CA GLY A 1179 -9.49 7.01 36.55
C GLY A 1179 -10.97 7.25 36.43
#